data_AF-A0A5N7J015-F1
#
_entry.id   AF-A0A5N7J015-F1
#
_cell.length_a   1.000
_cell.length_b   1.000
_cell.length_c   1.000
_cell.angle_alpha   90.00
_cell.angle_beta   90.00
_cell.angle_gamma   90.00
#
_symmetry.space_group_name_H-M   'P 1'
#
loop_
_entity.id
_entity.type
_entity.pdbx_description
1 polymer ?
#
loop_
_entity_poly.entity_id
_entity_poly.type
_entity_poly.pdbx_seq_one_letter_code
_entity_poly.pdbx_strand_id
1 'polypeptide(L)'
;MIQSRGKSKKLFSIILIVMFIATSLFVSPQKVYASSNIAMGKTSTSDSELLGHGASNGNDGKQSTYWSAADTSDKHYWKVDLGGLYELKETEVKWQKNTVYKYRVETSTDNLHWTLRIDKSNNTSTIQKQKDIFNGLARYVKIIILDVPSNDYASICDFKVSGSAFKNNSPTMVYIAGDSTAQTYGTSFAPQTGWGQCIEKYFSREVMFDNRAIGGRSSKSFILEGRLDDILSVIRPKDYLFIQFGHNDASYIPARHTDPYTTYKDYLKQYITKSRDIGAIPILITPVARLNYKNGVFVNDFPDYVIAMKQVAIETNTPIIDMMNTCIDYYTSVGYDTVFPNYLVSSNGTDYTHFTQAGANMIAGMTTQKIKALNIPISKYVKNLNPNEKQINYKFDFGSVAEPGYTNVSASLEYNPSVGYGFNTPVNMKNVTAAGSGAGSDAVQFLTFGTKSSNTFNVDLPNGLYEVAVTLGDTTRTSVAAEGVYQVMNMTGNGATDKFQIPITDGQLNILVTEGKAGKAFTLSALEITKISDKSKTNKTIYISGDSTVCNYYPIDTSLQCGWGQMLPQFLSNKEYQIRDMATGGQFARGFRDDGQFESIMKYIKKGDCFILEFGINDSKYETEAEFKEIMRDMIKQVKGKGAKVVLVTSQGKATDFDLNNVHSAVDKWYRHSTVALADEEKVPLIDLNILSSKYYTSIGQEATAKLFMSDSLHPNRAGAIKLASIVASELKK
;
A
#
# COMPACT_ATOMS: atom_id res chain seq x y z
N MET A 1 53.92 25.70 60.32
CA MET A 1 55.11 24.98 59.82
C MET A 1 55.19 25.17 58.31
N ILE A 2 56.27 25.79 57.82
CA ILE A 2 56.99 25.55 56.53
C ILE A 2 56.14 25.68 55.23
N GLN A 3 56.41 26.49 54.19
CA GLN A 3 57.47 27.44 53.80
C GLN A 3 57.00 28.23 52.54
N SER A 4 57.40 29.51 52.48
CA SER A 4 57.87 30.32 51.33
C SER A 4 57.18 30.31 49.94
N ARG A 5 56.70 31.48 49.47
CA ARG A 5 57.29 32.42 48.45
C ARG A 5 56.91 32.05 46.99
N GLY A 6 56.56 32.95 46.06
CA GLY A 6 56.51 34.42 45.99
C GLY A 6 55.66 34.85 44.77
N LYS A 7 54.97 36.02 44.82
CA LYS A 7 55.26 37.30 44.10
C LYS A 7 55.36 37.13 42.56
N SER A 8 54.65 37.86 41.69
CA SER A 8 54.53 39.32 41.56
C SER A 8 53.33 39.73 40.67
N LYS A 9 52.42 40.61 41.11
CA LYS A 9 52.29 42.06 40.80
C LYS A 9 52.07 42.48 39.32
N LYS A 10 50.84 42.99 39.09
CA LYS A 10 50.41 44.24 38.41
C LYS A 10 50.82 44.48 36.94
N LEU A 11 49.83 44.74 36.07
CA LEU A 11 49.49 46.12 35.65
C LEU A 11 48.14 46.18 34.89
N PHE A 12 47.44 47.29 35.06
CA PHE A 12 46.22 47.74 34.37
C PHE A 12 46.41 47.88 32.85
N SER A 13 45.37 47.60 32.06
CA SER A 13 44.78 48.58 31.12
C SER A 13 43.50 48.06 30.44
N ILE A 14 42.60 49.02 30.28
CA ILE A 14 41.30 49.06 29.58
C ILE A 14 41.40 48.48 28.15
N ILE A 15 40.42 47.68 27.71
CA ILE A 15 39.94 47.60 26.31
C ILE A 15 38.49 47.11 26.26
N LEU A 16 37.67 48.00 25.69
CA LEU A 16 36.47 47.82 24.85
C LEU A 16 35.84 46.42 24.70
N ILE A 17 34.53 46.40 24.96
CA ILE A 17 33.57 45.38 24.55
C ILE A 17 33.58 45.24 23.01
N VAL A 18 33.90 44.04 22.52
CA VAL A 18 33.50 43.58 21.19
C VAL A 18 32.73 42.28 21.37
N MET A 19 31.43 42.35 21.09
CA MET A 19 30.55 41.19 20.92
C MET A 19 31.09 40.32 19.77
N PHE A 20 31.53 39.09 20.08
CA PHE A 20 31.66 38.04 19.08
C PHE A 20 30.46 37.09 19.24
N ILE A 21 29.47 37.25 18.35
CA ILE A 21 28.45 36.25 18.10
C ILE A 21 29.15 35.10 17.36
N ALA A 22 29.50 34.05 18.09
CA ALA A 22 29.90 32.79 17.48
C ALA A 22 28.62 32.07 17.00
N THR A 23 28.22 32.29 15.76
CA THR A 23 27.28 31.43 15.06
C THR A 23 27.96 30.09 14.80
N SER A 24 27.81 29.14 15.73
CA SER A 24 28.03 27.73 15.45
C SER A 24 26.92 27.25 14.52
N LEU A 25 27.15 27.39 13.21
CA LEU A 25 26.39 26.70 12.18
C LEU A 25 26.61 25.19 12.37
N PHE A 26 25.68 24.53 13.05
CA PHE A 26 25.51 23.09 12.92
C PHE A 26 25.00 22.82 11.50
N VAL A 27 25.94 22.70 10.56
CA VAL A 27 25.70 22.01 9.30
C VAL A 27 25.59 20.54 9.67
N SER A 28 24.36 20.02 9.70
CA SER A 28 24.12 18.58 9.67
C SER A 28 25.00 17.98 8.57
N PRO A 29 25.67 16.83 8.77
CA PRO A 29 26.37 16.17 7.69
C PRO A 29 25.31 15.79 6.65
N GLN A 30 25.18 16.64 5.64
CA GLN A 30 24.45 16.31 4.44
C GLN A 30 25.17 15.06 3.93
N LYS A 31 24.42 13.96 3.80
CA LYS A 31 24.89 12.81 3.04
C LYS A 31 25.27 13.37 1.65
N VAL A 32 26.56 13.56 1.41
CA VAL A 32 27.08 13.84 0.09
C VAL A 32 26.88 12.54 -0.67
N TYR A 33 25.70 12.36 -1.26
CA TYR A 33 25.61 11.52 -2.44
C TYR A 33 26.55 12.20 -3.42
N ALA A 34 27.68 11.58 -3.73
CA ALA A 34 28.41 11.95 -4.94
C ALA A 34 27.36 11.97 -6.05
N SER A 35 27.05 13.15 -6.59
CA SER A 35 26.12 13.24 -7.71
C SER A 35 26.79 12.49 -8.85
N SER A 36 26.38 11.25 -9.07
CA SER A 36 26.90 10.44 -10.16
C SER A 36 26.55 11.18 -11.45
N ASN A 37 27.56 11.63 -12.20
CA ASN A 37 27.34 12.20 -13.52
C ASN A 37 26.67 11.13 -14.40
N ILE A 38 25.37 11.25 -14.62
CA ILE A 38 24.55 10.28 -15.36
C ILE A 38 24.97 10.24 -16.82
N ALA A 39 25.40 11.38 -17.37
CA ALA A 39 25.79 11.51 -18.76
C ALA A 39 27.17 10.91 -19.08
N MET A 40 27.99 10.60 -18.08
CA MET A 40 29.37 10.13 -18.29
C MET A 40 29.42 8.86 -19.13
N GLY A 41 30.13 8.91 -20.25
CA GLY A 41 30.31 7.78 -21.18
C GLY A 41 29.04 7.30 -21.89
N LYS A 42 27.94 8.05 -21.78
CA LYS A 42 26.68 7.74 -22.48
C LYS A 42 26.75 8.14 -23.95
N THR A 43 25.92 7.51 -24.78
CA THR A 43 25.86 7.84 -26.21
C THR A 43 25.46 9.29 -26.40
N SER A 44 26.32 10.05 -27.10
CA SER A 44 26.12 11.45 -27.42
C SER A 44 26.22 11.69 -28.93
N THR A 45 25.53 12.74 -29.39
CA THR A 45 25.45 13.16 -30.80
C THR A 45 25.39 14.68 -30.86
N SER A 46 25.90 15.28 -31.93
CA SER A 46 25.79 16.70 -32.24
C SER A 46 25.24 16.91 -33.65
N ASP A 47 24.91 18.15 -34.01
CA ASP A 47 24.55 18.50 -35.39
C ASP A 47 25.76 18.50 -36.32
N SER A 48 26.94 18.87 -35.81
CA SER A 48 28.19 18.88 -36.54
C SER A 48 29.36 18.58 -35.61
N GLU A 49 30.52 18.21 -36.19
CA GLU A 49 31.74 17.96 -35.43
C GLU A 49 32.99 18.29 -36.25
N LEU A 50 33.95 18.97 -35.61
CA LEU A 50 35.30 19.15 -36.16
C LEU A 50 36.08 17.83 -36.08
N LEU A 51 36.87 17.52 -37.10
CA LEU A 51 37.68 16.29 -37.15
C LEU A 51 38.54 16.15 -35.88
N GLY A 52 38.38 15.03 -35.17
CA GLY A 52 39.06 14.75 -33.89
C GLY A 52 38.35 15.26 -32.63
N HIS A 53 37.25 16.01 -32.78
CA HIS A 53 36.50 16.65 -31.69
C HIS A 53 35.02 16.21 -31.69
N GLY A 54 34.77 14.91 -31.81
CA GLY A 54 33.43 14.34 -31.91
C GLY A 54 32.60 14.42 -30.63
N ALA A 55 31.29 14.19 -30.74
CA ALA A 55 30.33 14.39 -29.64
C ALA A 55 30.68 13.60 -28.36
N SER A 56 31.25 12.40 -28.47
CA SER A 56 31.64 11.58 -27.31
C SER A 56 32.66 12.26 -26.40
N ASN A 57 33.45 13.20 -26.91
CA ASN A 57 34.42 13.95 -26.11
C ASN A 57 33.75 14.94 -25.14
N GLY A 58 32.48 15.30 -25.36
CA GLY A 58 31.72 16.22 -24.50
C GLY A 58 31.23 15.59 -23.20
N ASN A 59 31.39 14.29 -22.99
CA ASN A 59 30.95 13.58 -21.78
C ASN A 59 31.84 12.38 -21.42
N ASP A 60 33.10 12.37 -21.86
CA ASP A 60 34.05 11.28 -21.59
C ASP A 60 34.75 11.40 -20.21
N GLY A 61 34.50 12.50 -19.48
CA GLY A 61 35.09 12.78 -18.19
C GLY A 61 36.58 13.14 -18.22
N LYS A 62 37.19 13.32 -19.41
CA LYS A 62 38.59 13.69 -19.56
C LYS A 62 38.73 15.20 -19.71
N GLN A 63 39.78 15.76 -19.12
CA GLN A 63 40.00 17.21 -19.16
C GLN A 63 40.73 17.70 -20.41
N SER A 64 41.29 16.79 -21.20
CA SER A 64 42.14 17.07 -22.36
C SER A 64 41.40 17.00 -23.70
N THR A 65 40.16 16.49 -23.71
CA THR A 65 39.31 16.32 -24.89
C THR A 65 38.13 17.28 -24.81
N TYR A 66 37.53 17.55 -25.97
CA TYR A 66 36.32 18.37 -26.07
C TYR A 66 35.58 18.03 -27.36
N TRP A 67 34.27 18.24 -27.35
CA TRP A 67 33.47 18.34 -28.56
C TRP A 67 33.57 19.76 -29.12
N SER A 68 33.61 19.89 -30.45
CA SER A 68 33.56 21.18 -31.17
C SER A 68 32.70 21.04 -32.42
N ALA A 69 31.88 22.02 -32.71
CA ALA A 69 31.18 22.14 -34.00
C ALA A 69 32.16 22.21 -35.18
N ALA A 70 31.67 21.89 -36.38
CA ALA A 70 32.50 21.85 -37.60
C ALA A 70 32.83 23.25 -38.16
N ASP A 71 32.04 24.26 -37.79
CA ASP A 71 32.17 25.65 -38.22
C ASP A 71 31.81 26.62 -37.08
N THR A 72 31.76 27.90 -37.39
CA THR A 72 31.54 29.01 -36.45
C THR A 72 30.15 29.62 -36.59
N SER A 73 29.19 28.90 -37.17
CA SER A 73 27.81 29.37 -37.26
C SER A 73 27.10 29.26 -35.91
N ASP A 74 25.99 29.99 -35.79
CA ASP A 74 25.20 30.00 -34.55
C ASP A 74 24.29 28.76 -34.47
N LYS A 75 23.87 28.42 -33.24
CA LYS A 75 22.83 27.41 -32.93
C LYS A 75 23.23 25.94 -33.12
N HIS A 76 24.51 25.62 -32.94
CA HIS A 76 24.95 24.23 -32.82
C HIS A 76 24.38 23.56 -31.56
N TYR A 77 24.19 22.24 -31.61
CA TYR A 77 23.71 21.47 -30.46
C TYR A 77 24.58 20.25 -30.16
N TRP A 78 24.60 19.91 -28.88
CA TRP A 78 25.13 18.65 -28.37
C TRP A 78 24.04 17.96 -27.53
N LYS A 79 23.90 16.64 -27.67
CA LYS A 79 22.84 15.84 -27.04
C LYS A 79 23.40 14.54 -26.48
N VAL A 80 22.82 14.07 -25.37
CA VAL A 80 23.11 12.77 -24.76
C VAL A 80 21.84 11.96 -24.50
N ASP A 81 21.90 10.64 -24.75
CA ASP A 81 20.91 9.64 -24.31
C ASP A 81 21.39 9.00 -23.00
N LEU A 82 20.68 9.25 -21.90
CA LEU A 82 21.04 8.73 -20.57
C LEU A 82 20.83 7.20 -20.44
N GLY A 83 20.14 6.57 -21.40
CA GLY A 83 19.85 5.13 -21.45
C GLY A 83 18.68 4.69 -20.57
N GLY A 84 17.95 5.63 -19.97
CA GLY A 84 16.79 5.39 -19.12
C GLY A 84 16.12 6.71 -18.71
N LEU A 85 14.95 6.64 -18.07
CA LEU A 85 14.30 7.82 -17.50
C LEU A 85 14.93 8.18 -16.15
N TYR A 86 15.20 9.47 -15.96
CA TYR A 86 15.76 10.03 -14.73
C TYR A 86 14.98 11.28 -14.30
N GLU A 87 14.83 11.47 -12.99
CA GLU A 87 14.44 12.75 -12.40
C GLU A 87 15.68 13.64 -12.30
N LEU A 88 15.84 14.52 -13.27
CA LEU A 88 16.98 15.42 -13.37
C LEU A 88 16.84 16.60 -12.43
N LYS A 89 17.96 17.00 -11.85
CA LYS A 89 18.07 18.09 -10.86
C LYS A 89 19.01 19.20 -11.31
N GLU A 90 20.02 18.85 -12.11
CA GLU A 90 21.09 19.78 -12.45
C GLU A 90 21.78 19.37 -13.75
N THR A 91 22.24 20.37 -14.51
CA THR A 91 23.29 20.22 -15.52
C THR A 91 24.50 21.08 -15.16
N GLU A 92 25.70 20.58 -15.46
CA GLU A 92 26.94 21.37 -15.40
C GLU A 92 27.65 21.27 -16.75
N VAL A 93 27.84 22.41 -17.41
CA VAL A 93 28.65 22.51 -18.63
C VAL A 93 30.02 23.09 -18.31
N LYS A 94 31.08 22.47 -18.83
CA LYS A 94 32.44 23.02 -18.86
C LYS A 94 32.78 23.42 -20.30
N TRP A 95 32.90 24.72 -20.54
CA TRP A 95 33.26 25.28 -21.84
C TRP A 95 34.76 25.08 -22.16
N GLN A 96 35.11 25.03 -23.45
CA GLN A 96 36.52 24.93 -23.87
C GLN A 96 37.30 26.22 -23.60
N LYS A 97 36.66 27.39 -23.79
CA LYS A 97 37.25 28.73 -23.56
C LYS A 97 36.54 29.48 -22.46
N ASN A 98 37.26 30.39 -21.79
CA ASN A 98 36.70 31.33 -20.81
C ASN A 98 36.14 32.56 -21.54
N THR A 99 35.09 32.36 -22.33
CA THR A 99 34.35 33.42 -23.02
C THR A 99 32.85 33.32 -22.69
N VAL A 100 32.05 34.24 -23.20
CA VAL A 100 30.60 34.20 -23.03
C VAL A 100 30.01 33.14 -23.95
N TYR A 101 29.25 32.19 -23.41
CA TYR A 101 28.41 31.29 -24.19
C TYR A 101 26.95 31.63 -23.89
N LYS A 102 26.15 31.89 -24.93
CA LYS A 102 24.69 31.95 -24.82
C LYS A 102 24.14 30.59 -25.22
N TYR A 103 23.24 30.02 -24.44
CA TYR A 103 22.76 28.66 -24.68
C TYR A 103 21.38 28.40 -24.12
N ARG A 104 20.81 27.25 -24.47
CA ARG A 104 19.60 26.68 -23.89
C ARG A 104 19.84 25.23 -23.54
N VAL A 105 19.16 24.75 -22.49
CA VAL A 105 19.10 23.31 -22.18
C VAL A 105 17.67 22.84 -22.34
N GLU A 106 17.49 21.80 -23.15
CA GLU A 106 16.23 21.13 -23.38
C GLU A 106 16.30 19.68 -22.94
N THR A 107 15.15 19.13 -22.56
CA THR A 107 15.02 17.74 -22.11
C THR A 107 13.88 17.05 -22.82
N SER A 108 13.99 15.73 -23.01
CA SER A 108 12.97 14.91 -23.65
C SER A 108 12.91 13.51 -23.05
N THR A 109 11.72 12.91 -23.05
CA THR A 109 11.51 11.50 -22.68
C THR A 109 11.58 10.57 -23.89
N ASP A 110 11.34 11.07 -25.10
CA ASP A 110 11.12 10.30 -26.33
C ASP A 110 12.04 10.69 -27.51
N ASN A 111 12.88 11.73 -27.34
CA ASN A 111 13.76 12.31 -28.36
C ASN A 111 13.01 12.97 -29.54
N LEU A 112 11.69 13.13 -29.45
CA LEU A 112 10.84 13.78 -30.44
C LEU A 112 10.30 15.11 -29.91
N HIS A 113 9.76 15.12 -28.70
CA HIS A 113 9.20 16.29 -28.05
C HIS A 113 10.17 16.84 -27.01
N TRP A 114 10.51 18.13 -27.14
CA TRP A 114 11.53 18.78 -26.32
C TRP A 114 10.91 19.85 -25.42
N THR A 115 11.32 19.84 -24.15
CA THR A 115 10.92 20.85 -23.15
C THR A 115 12.13 21.70 -22.79
N LEU A 116 12.02 23.01 -23.00
CA LEU A 116 13.01 24.00 -22.54
C LEU A 116 13.08 24.00 -21.01
N ARG A 117 14.27 23.75 -20.46
CA ARG A 117 14.53 23.79 -19.01
C ARG A 117 15.29 25.03 -18.59
N ILE A 118 16.25 25.46 -19.40
CA ILE A 118 17.12 26.60 -19.11
C ILE A 118 17.21 27.48 -20.36
N ASP A 119 17.02 28.78 -20.17
CA ASP A 119 17.27 29.79 -21.20
C ASP A 119 18.35 30.78 -20.73
N LYS A 120 19.52 30.69 -21.37
CA LYS A 120 20.70 31.54 -21.15
C LYS A 120 21.02 32.36 -22.40
N SER A 121 20.01 32.68 -23.21
CA SER A 121 20.12 33.57 -24.37
C SER A 121 20.66 34.97 -24.04
N ASN A 122 20.48 35.43 -22.79
CA ASN A 122 21.01 36.71 -22.30
C ASN A 122 22.23 36.54 -21.37
N ASN A 123 22.94 35.41 -21.43
CA ASN A 123 24.10 35.18 -20.56
C ASN A 123 25.26 36.16 -20.89
N THR A 124 25.89 36.68 -19.84
CA THR A 124 27.06 37.58 -19.91
C THR A 124 28.28 37.02 -19.16
N SER A 125 28.16 35.85 -18.53
CA SER A 125 29.22 35.24 -17.73
C SER A 125 30.30 34.59 -18.60
N THR A 126 31.57 34.85 -18.26
CA THR A 126 32.77 34.22 -18.84
C THR A 126 33.27 33.03 -18.03
N ILE A 127 32.55 32.65 -16.96
CA ILE A 127 32.93 31.51 -16.10
C ILE A 127 32.89 30.22 -16.91
N GLN A 128 34.00 29.48 -16.89
CA GLN A 128 34.19 28.26 -17.68
C GLN A 128 33.21 27.14 -17.33
N LYS A 129 32.84 27.02 -16.05
CA LYS A 129 31.89 26.03 -15.57
C LYS A 129 30.61 26.71 -15.17
N GLN A 130 29.51 26.32 -15.80
CA GLN A 130 28.20 26.86 -15.48
C GLN A 130 27.28 25.72 -15.06
N LYS A 131 26.59 25.96 -13.94
CA LYS A 131 25.62 25.03 -13.38
C LYS A 131 24.24 25.61 -13.53
N ASP A 132 23.32 24.74 -13.89
CA ASP A 132 21.91 25.06 -14.00
C ASP A 132 21.09 24.07 -13.19
N ILE A 133 20.23 24.58 -12.32
CA ILE A 133 19.36 23.78 -11.45
C ILE A 133 17.95 23.83 -12.00
N PHE A 134 17.36 22.67 -12.24
CA PHE A 134 15.98 22.54 -12.70
C PHE A 134 15.40 21.20 -12.23
N ASN A 135 14.08 21.03 -12.31
CA ASN A 135 13.46 19.72 -12.12
C ASN A 135 12.88 19.26 -13.45
N GLY A 136 13.16 18.02 -13.86
CA GLY A 136 12.59 17.46 -15.08
C GLY A 136 12.76 15.96 -15.21
N LEU A 137 11.69 15.25 -15.57
CA LEU A 137 11.76 13.85 -15.97
C LEU A 137 12.25 13.76 -17.42
N ALA A 138 13.36 13.06 -17.66
CA ALA A 138 13.93 12.97 -19.01
C ALA A 138 14.81 11.72 -19.21
N ARG A 139 14.93 11.29 -20.47
CA ARG A 139 15.94 10.33 -20.95
C ARG A 139 17.01 11.01 -21.79
N TYR A 140 16.64 12.07 -22.51
CA TYR A 140 17.54 12.80 -23.39
C TYR A 140 17.73 14.23 -22.87
N VAL A 141 18.97 14.71 -22.95
CA VAL A 141 19.32 16.10 -22.61
C VAL A 141 20.05 16.69 -23.81
N LYS A 142 19.69 17.92 -24.20
CA LYS A 142 20.29 18.65 -25.32
C LYS A 142 20.66 20.04 -24.85
N ILE A 143 21.90 20.45 -25.13
CA ILE A 143 22.35 21.84 -25.00
C ILE A 143 22.50 22.44 -26.39
N ILE A 144 21.89 23.60 -26.59
CA ILE A 144 21.93 24.37 -27.84
C ILE A 144 22.74 25.63 -27.57
N ILE A 145 23.88 25.77 -28.22
CA ILE A 145 24.76 26.94 -28.09
C ILE A 145 24.30 27.96 -29.14
N LEU A 146 23.74 29.06 -28.67
CA LEU A 146 23.08 30.06 -29.49
C LEU A 146 24.03 31.08 -30.12
N ASP A 147 25.13 31.41 -29.43
CA ASP A 147 26.10 32.43 -29.84
C ASP A 147 27.38 32.31 -29.00
N VAL A 148 28.52 32.52 -29.64
CA VAL A 148 29.87 32.58 -29.06
C VAL A 148 30.60 33.80 -29.64
N PRO A 149 31.11 34.74 -28.83
CA PRO A 149 31.75 35.97 -29.30
C PRO A 149 32.91 35.72 -30.28
N SER A 150 33.14 36.70 -31.15
CA SER A 150 34.25 36.70 -32.13
C SER A 150 34.19 35.58 -33.17
N ASN A 151 32.99 35.06 -33.47
CA ASN A 151 32.77 33.93 -34.39
C ASN A 151 33.64 32.73 -34.01
N ASP A 152 33.67 32.38 -32.73
CA ASP A 152 34.43 31.23 -32.24
C ASP A 152 33.58 29.94 -32.28
N TYR A 153 34.21 28.79 -32.15
CA TYR A 153 33.54 27.49 -32.24
C TYR A 153 32.72 27.17 -30.98
N ALA A 154 31.49 26.73 -31.19
CA ALA A 154 30.69 26.07 -30.16
C ALA A 154 31.41 24.80 -29.67
N SER A 155 31.79 24.76 -28.39
CA SER A 155 32.64 23.69 -27.87
C SER A 155 32.44 23.41 -26.37
N ILE A 156 32.47 22.13 -26.01
CA ILE A 156 32.20 21.63 -24.65
C ILE A 156 33.28 20.62 -24.27
N CYS A 157 34.00 20.87 -23.18
CA CYS A 157 34.94 19.92 -22.59
C CYS A 157 34.23 18.81 -21.81
N ASP A 158 33.16 19.13 -21.09
CA ASP A 158 32.40 18.15 -20.32
C ASP A 158 30.98 18.67 -20.07
N PHE A 159 29.98 17.80 -20.19
CA PHE A 159 28.58 18.07 -19.90
C PHE A 159 28.04 17.03 -18.94
N LYS A 160 27.80 17.46 -17.70
CA LYS A 160 27.32 16.60 -16.64
C LYS A 160 25.83 16.75 -16.43
N VAL A 161 25.20 15.63 -16.11
CA VAL A 161 23.79 15.56 -15.75
C VAL A 161 23.68 14.89 -14.39
N SER A 162 23.01 15.53 -13.44
CA SER A 162 22.76 15.00 -12.10
C SER A 162 21.27 14.77 -11.87
N GLY A 163 20.94 13.70 -11.14
CA GLY A 163 19.57 13.29 -10.87
C GLY A 163 19.50 11.90 -10.24
N SER A 164 18.29 11.33 -10.21
CA SER A 164 18.03 9.97 -9.76
C SER A 164 17.33 9.16 -10.86
N ALA A 165 17.59 7.86 -10.96
CA ALA A 165 16.84 7.00 -11.87
C ALA A 165 15.36 7.07 -11.53
N PHE A 166 14.51 7.33 -12.52
CA PHE A 166 13.07 7.41 -12.33
C PHE A 166 12.53 6.01 -11.98
N LYS A 167 12.00 5.89 -10.76
CA LYS A 167 11.28 4.68 -10.33
C LYS A 167 9.81 4.91 -10.63
N ASN A 168 9.31 4.30 -11.71
CA ASN A 168 7.88 4.29 -11.97
C ASN A 168 7.20 3.48 -10.85
N ASN A 169 6.54 4.18 -9.92
CA ASN A 169 5.76 3.58 -8.84
C ASN A 169 4.36 3.16 -9.31
N SER A 170 4.08 3.19 -10.62
CA SER A 170 2.86 2.58 -11.16
C SER A 170 2.91 1.07 -10.93
N PRO A 171 1.81 0.44 -10.45
CA PRO A 171 1.75 -1.00 -10.33
C PRO A 171 1.98 -1.66 -11.69
N THR A 172 2.68 -2.80 -11.68
CA THR A 172 2.81 -3.69 -12.84
C THR A 172 1.44 -4.26 -13.15
N MET A 173 0.95 -4.06 -14.37
CA MET A 173 -0.34 -4.63 -14.78
C MET A 173 -0.14 -6.05 -15.32
N VAL A 174 -1.05 -6.94 -14.98
CA VAL A 174 -1.19 -8.26 -15.59
C VAL A 174 -2.53 -8.33 -16.28
N TYR A 175 -2.52 -8.48 -17.59
CA TYR A 175 -3.72 -8.71 -18.39
C TYR A 175 -3.91 -10.21 -18.57
N ILE A 176 -5.13 -10.71 -18.34
CA ILE A 176 -5.46 -12.13 -18.55
C ILE A 176 -6.31 -12.26 -19.81
N ALA A 177 -5.78 -12.95 -20.82
CA ALA A 177 -6.53 -13.40 -21.98
C ALA A 177 -6.85 -14.89 -21.82
N GLY A 178 -8.13 -15.23 -21.78
CA GLY A 178 -8.56 -16.62 -21.60
C GLY A 178 -10.05 -16.85 -21.77
N ASP A 179 -10.49 -18.04 -21.34
CA ASP A 179 -11.87 -18.53 -21.48
C ASP A 179 -12.67 -18.50 -20.16
N SER A 180 -13.76 -19.26 -20.07
CA SER A 180 -14.64 -19.32 -18.90
C SER A 180 -13.96 -19.81 -17.62
N THR A 181 -12.89 -20.59 -17.74
CA THR A 181 -12.14 -21.08 -16.56
C THR A 181 -11.34 -19.98 -15.88
N ALA A 182 -11.02 -18.89 -16.59
CA ALA A 182 -10.29 -17.74 -16.08
C ALA A 182 -11.18 -16.51 -15.83
N GLN A 183 -12.38 -16.45 -16.42
CA GLN A 183 -13.27 -15.30 -16.39
C GLN A 183 -13.66 -14.81 -14.97
N THR A 184 -13.87 -13.50 -14.84
CA THR A 184 -14.56 -12.90 -13.69
C THR A 184 -16.09 -13.03 -13.84
N TYR A 185 -16.74 -13.60 -12.82
CA TYR A 185 -18.19 -13.78 -12.75
C TYR A 185 -18.82 -12.86 -11.71
N GLY A 186 -19.99 -12.30 -12.04
CA GLY A 186 -20.83 -11.56 -11.10
C GLY A 186 -21.57 -12.48 -10.14
N THR A 187 -22.12 -11.92 -9.06
CA THR A 187 -22.80 -12.67 -7.99
C THR A 187 -23.96 -13.54 -8.47
N SER A 188 -24.62 -13.17 -9.56
CA SER A 188 -25.72 -13.95 -10.17
C SER A 188 -25.30 -15.32 -10.72
N PHE A 189 -24.00 -15.54 -10.93
CA PHE A 189 -23.46 -16.81 -11.40
C PHE A 189 -22.93 -17.68 -10.25
N ALA A 190 -23.01 -17.22 -8.99
CA ALA A 190 -22.52 -17.98 -7.86
C ALA A 190 -23.18 -19.38 -7.80
N PRO A 191 -22.41 -20.45 -7.53
CA PRO A 191 -21.02 -20.45 -7.05
C PRO A 191 -19.93 -20.43 -8.14
N GLN A 192 -20.27 -20.25 -9.42
CA GLN A 192 -19.30 -20.25 -10.52
C GLN A 192 -18.26 -19.13 -10.36
N THR A 193 -16.98 -19.47 -10.48
CA THR A 193 -15.86 -18.51 -10.39
C THR A 193 -14.72 -18.97 -11.29
N GLY A 194 -14.06 -18.04 -11.99
CA GLY A 194 -12.84 -18.33 -12.75
C GLY A 194 -11.58 -18.02 -11.95
N TRP A 195 -10.47 -18.73 -12.22
CA TRP A 195 -9.23 -18.55 -11.43
C TRP A 195 -8.64 -17.14 -11.57
N GLY A 196 -8.85 -16.48 -12.72
CA GLY A 196 -8.39 -15.11 -12.95
C GLY A 196 -9.07 -14.08 -12.04
N GLN A 197 -10.27 -14.38 -11.55
CA GLN A 197 -10.96 -13.57 -10.52
C GLN A 197 -10.29 -13.69 -9.14
N CYS A 198 -9.59 -14.80 -8.89
CA CYS A 198 -9.03 -15.14 -7.58
C CYS A 198 -7.53 -14.83 -7.46
N ILE A 199 -6.81 -14.66 -8.58
CA ILE A 199 -5.34 -14.66 -8.58
C ILE A 199 -4.73 -13.43 -7.90
N GLU A 200 -5.37 -12.27 -7.97
CA GLU A 200 -4.84 -11.01 -7.43
C GLU A 200 -4.50 -11.10 -5.93
N LYS A 201 -5.28 -11.87 -5.16
CA LYS A 201 -5.05 -12.01 -3.71
C LYS A 201 -3.69 -12.64 -3.37
N TYR A 202 -3.10 -13.39 -4.30
CA TYR A 202 -1.79 -14.03 -4.11
C TYR A 202 -0.60 -13.14 -4.47
N PHE A 203 -0.84 -11.93 -5.00
CA PHE A 203 0.20 -10.97 -5.33
C PHE A 203 0.17 -9.77 -4.36
N SER A 204 1.33 -9.14 -4.16
CA SER A 204 1.44 -7.87 -3.47
C SER A 204 0.79 -6.77 -4.31
N ARG A 205 0.35 -5.67 -3.66
CA ARG A 205 -0.36 -4.57 -4.34
C ARG A 205 0.48 -3.78 -5.36
N GLU A 206 1.75 -4.16 -5.58
CA GLU A 206 2.55 -3.67 -6.73
C GLU A 206 2.12 -4.32 -8.05
N VAL A 207 1.34 -5.39 -8.01
CA VAL A 207 0.79 -6.04 -9.19
C VAL A 207 -0.72 -5.86 -9.15
N MET A 208 -1.29 -5.37 -10.25
CA MET A 208 -2.73 -5.26 -10.46
C MET A 208 -3.13 -6.17 -11.62
N PHE A 209 -4.34 -6.71 -11.57
CA PHE A 209 -4.87 -7.60 -12.60
C PHE A 209 -6.01 -6.93 -13.36
N ASP A 210 -5.94 -6.99 -14.69
CA ASP A 210 -7.04 -6.69 -15.59
C ASP A 210 -7.47 -8.00 -16.26
N ASN A 211 -8.47 -8.65 -15.68
CA ASN A 211 -8.96 -9.94 -16.16
C ASN A 211 -9.92 -9.75 -17.34
N ARG A 212 -9.39 -9.96 -18.56
CA ARG A 212 -10.14 -9.86 -19.82
C ARG A 212 -10.59 -11.21 -20.35
N ALA A 213 -10.49 -12.29 -19.56
CA ALA A 213 -10.95 -13.61 -19.94
C ALA A 213 -12.48 -13.66 -20.04
N ILE A 214 -12.99 -14.31 -21.09
CA ILE A 214 -14.43 -14.36 -21.39
C ILE A 214 -14.83 -15.76 -21.85
N GLY A 215 -15.93 -16.24 -21.29
CA GLY A 215 -16.52 -17.54 -21.57
C GLY A 215 -16.82 -17.76 -23.05
N GLY A 216 -16.58 -19.00 -23.47
CA GLY A 216 -16.78 -19.44 -24.84
C GLY A 216 -15.75 -18.94 -25.85
N ARG A 217 -14.69 -18.24 -25.45
CA ARG A 217 -13.65 -17.78 -26.38
C ARG A 217 -12.53 -18.81 -26.52
N SER A 218 -12.00 -18.92 -27.73
CA SER A 218 -10.78 -19.65 -28.07
C SER A 218 -9.65 -18.70 -28.42
N SER A 219 -8.44 -19.22 -28.64
CA SER A 219 -7.30 -18.40 -29.10
C SER A 219 -7.61 -17.63 -30.40
N LYS A 220 -8.41 -18.24 -31.28
CA LYS A 220 -8.91 -17.65 -32.52
C LYS A 220 -9.97 -16.59 -32.27
N SER A 221 -11.07 -16.97 -31.62
CA SER A 221 -12.24 -16.09 -31.54
C SER A 221 -11.97 -14.84 -30.71
N PHE A 222 -11.08 -14.93 -29.70
CA PHE A 222 -10.68 -13.78 -28.90
C PHE A 222 -9.92 -12.74 -29.72
N ILE A 223 -9.07 -13.15 -30.68
CA ILE A 223 -8.42 -12.24 -31.62
C ILE A 223 -9.43 -11.67 -32.61
N LEU A 224 -10.25 -12.52 -33.24
CA LEU A 224 -11.20 -12.08 -34.28
C LEU A 224 -12.28 -11.13 -33.76
N GLU A 225 -12.59 -11.19 -32.47
CA GLU A 225 -13.52 -10.26 -31.80
C GLU A 225 -12.85 -8.95 -31.32
N GLY A 226 -11.58 -8.71 -31.64
CA GLY A 226 -10.86 -7.47 -31.27
C GLY A 226 -10.40 -7.40 -29.81
N ARG A 227 -10.61 -8.44 -29.00
CA ARG A 227 -10.32 -8.41 -27.55
C ARG A 227 -8.83 -8.36 -27.24
N LEU A 228 -8.00 -8.94 -28.11
CA LEU A 228 -6.56 -8.76 -28.01
C LEU A 228 -6.18 -7.30 -28.29
N ASP A 229 -6.79 -6.68 -29.30
CA ASP A 229 -6.50 -5.29 -29.65
C ASP A 229 -6.93 -4.33 -28.51
N ASP A 230 -8.03 -4.64 -27.80
CA ASP A 230 -8.42 -3.90 -26.58
C ASP A 230 -7.32 -3.93 -25.51
N ILE A 231 -6.71 -5.09 -25.26
CA ILE A 231 -5.58 -5.21 -24.32
C ILE A 231 -4.38 -4.42 -24.83
N LEU A 232 -4.04 -4.59 -26.11
CA LEU A 232 -2.88 -3.94 -26.74
C LEU A 232 -3.00 -2.41 -26.74
N SER A 233 -4.22 -1.86 -26.70
CA SER A 233 -4.45 -0.41 -26.63
C SER A 233 -4.04 0.23 -25.29
N VAL A 234 -3.92 -0.58 -24.22
CA VAL A 234 -3.66 -0.09 -22.85
C VAL A 234 -2.45 -0.72 -22.17
N ILE A 235 -2.01 -1.91 -22.61
CA ILE A 235 -0.85 -2.59 -22.04
C ILE A 235 0.42 -1.77 -22.31
N ARG A 236 1.33 -1.71 -21.34
CA ARG A 236 2.55 -0.89 -21.42
C ARG A 236 3.81 -1.77 -21.44
N PRO A 237 4.97 -1.22 -21.85
CA PRO A 237 6.23 -1.92 -21.67
C PRO A 237 6.41 -2.41 -20.23
N LYS A 238 6.85 -3.67 -20.08
CA LYS A 238 7.05 -4.40 -18.81
C LYS A 238 5.80 -4.85 -18.05
N ASP A 239 4.59 -4.56 -18.54
CA ASP A 239 3.37 -5.24 -18.08
C ASP A 239 3.36 -6.70 -18.59
N TYR A 240 2.49 -7.54 -18.05
CA TYR A 240 2.41 -8.96 -18.40
C TYR A 240 1.11 -9.30 -19.12
N LEU A 241 1.18 -10.24 -20.06
CA LEU A 241 0.01 -10.84 -20.71
C LEU A 241 -0.02 -12.34 -20.44
N PHE A 242 -0.97 -12.79 -19.60
CA PHE A 242 -1.21 -14.20 -19.31
C PHE A 242 -2.19 -14.75 -20.34
N ILE A 243 -1.80 -15.82 -21.04
CA ILE A 243 -2.53 -16.35 -22.19
C ILE A 243 -2.92 -17.79 -21.88
N GLN A 244 -4.21 -18.06 -21.67
CA GLN A 244 -4.74 -19.40 -21.37
C GLN A 244 -5.91 -19.79 -22.26
N PHE A 245 -5.68 -20.68 -23.22
CA PHE A 245 -6.69 -21.18 -24.16
C PHE A 245 -6.51 -22.68 -24.42
N GLY A 246 -7.53 -23.33 -25.00
CA GLY A 246 -7.53 -24.76 -25.30
C GLY A 246 -8.92 -25.39 -25.21
N HIS A 247 -9.72 -25.02 -24.20
CA HIS A 247 -11.05 -25.61 -23.99
C HIS A 247 -11.99 -25.41 -25.18
N ASN A 248 -12.08 -24.18 -25.68
CA ASN A 248 -12.97 -23.83 -26.79
C ASN A 248 -12.30 -24.01 -28.16
N ASP A 249 -10.98 -24.02 -28.21
CA ASP A 249 -10.18 -24.37 -29.40
C ASP A 249 -10.48 -25.80 -29.84
N ALA A 250 -10.60 -26.73 -28.88
CA ALA A 250 -10.97 -28.13 -29.08
C ALA A 250 -12.45 -28.35 -29.42
N SER A 251 -13.29 -27.30 -29.44
CA SER A 251 -14.71 -27.45 -29.76
C SER A 251 -14.93 -27.62 -31.27
N TYR A 252 -16.00 -28.32 -31.65
CA TYR A 252 -16.42 -28.44 -33.05
C TYR A 252 -17.12 -27.19 -33.61
N ILE A 253 -17.18 -26.08 -32.86
CA ILE A 253 -17.81 -24.83 -33.30
C ILE A 253 -16.83 -24.09 -34.22
N PRO A 254 -17.10 -23.94 -35.54
CA PRO A 254 -16.10 -23.44 -36.50
C PRO A 254 -15.54 -22.04 -36.19
N ALA A 255 -16.35 -21.18 -35.57
CA ALA A 255 -15.95 -19.85 -35.14
C ALA A 255 -14.89 -19.85 -34.03
N ARG A 256 -14.82 -20.94 -33.25
CA ARG A 256 -13.89 -21.12 -32.12
C ARG A 256 -12.77 -22.10 -32.44
N HIS A 257 -13.07 -23.12 -33.24
CA HIS A 257 -12.17 -24.23 -33.50
C HIS A 257 -10.84 -23.78 -34.09
N THR A 258 -9.76 -24.37 -33.59
CA THR A 258 -8.41 -24.30 -34.14
C THR A 258 -7.80 -25.70 -34.18
N ASP A 259 -7.07 -26.01 -35.23
CA ASP A 259 -6.25 -27.23 -35.30
C ASP A 259 -5.00 -27.06 -34.40
N PRO A 260 -4.69 -28.02 -33.49
CA PRO A 260 -3.65 -27.86 -32.47
C PRO A 260 -2.27 -27.53 -33.04
N TYR A 261 -1.86 -28.17 -34.14
CA TYR A 261 -0.48 -28.11 -34.63
C TYR A 261 -0.27 -27.08 -35.73
N THR A 262 -1.35 -26.39 -36.14
CA THR A 262 -1.32 -25.34 -37.17
C THR A 262 -1.93 -24.06 -36.61
N THR A 263 -3.21 -23.81 -36.87
CA THR A 263 -3.90 -22.54 -36.56
C THR A 263 -3.84 -22.15 -35.09
N TYR A 264 -3.88 -23.11 -34.15
CA TYR A 264 -3.73 -22.81 -32.72
C TYR A 264 -2.37 -22.20 -32.41
N LYS A 265 -1.29 -22.78 -32.95
CA LYS A 265 0.07 -22.25 -32.80
C LYS A 265 0.20 -20.86 -33.43
N ASP A 266 -0.40 -20.66 -34.60
CA ASP A 266 -0.38 -19.37 -35.29
C ASP A 266 -1.08 -18.28 -34.48
N TYR A 267 -2.23 -18.57 -33.87
CA TYR A 267 -2.91 -17.61 -32.99
C TYR A 267 -2.11 -17.33 -31.71
N LEU A 268 -1.56 -18.34 -31.04
CA LEU A 268 -0.70 -18.12 -29.86
C LEU A 268 0.53 -17.24 -30.19
N LYS A 269 1.16 -17.45 -31.35
CA LYS A 269 2.28 -16.62 -31.82
C LYS A 269 1.88 -15.16 -32.03
N GLN A 270 0.63 -14.88 -32.42
CA GLN A 270 0.14 -13.50 -32.53
C GLN A 270 0.06 -12.81 -31.17
N TYR A 271 -0.46 -13.46 -30.13
CA TYR A 271 -0.46 -12.89 -28.76
C TYR A 271 0.96 -12.55 -28.29
N ILE A 272 1.89 -13.47 -28.51
CA ILE A 272 3.29 -13.33 -28.11
C ILE A 272 3.97 -12.19 -28.87
N THR A 273 3.83 -12.16 -30.20
CA THR A 273 4.49 -11.16 -31.04
C THR A 273 3.93 -9.77 -30.76
N LYS A 274 2.61 -9.60 -30.84
CA LYS A 274 1.97 -8.29 -30.64
C LYS A 274 2.23 -7.70 -29.24
N SER A 275 2.26 -8.53 -28.19
CA SER A 275 2.58 -8.04 -26.84
C SER A 275 4.05 -7.64 -26.69
N ARG A 276 4.98 -8.40 -27.31
CA ARG A 276 6.40 -8.06 -27.34
C ARG A 276 6.71 -6.80 -28.14
N ASP A 277 5.97 -6.53 -29.20
CA ASP A 277 6.11 -5.28 -29.99
C ASP A 277 5.84 -4.03 -29.15
N ILE A 278 5.01 -4.15 -28.10
CA ILE A 278 4.75 -3.09 -27.10
C ILE A 278 5.79 -3.12 -25.94
N GLY A 279 6.63 -4.14 -25.89
CA GLY A 279 7.57 -4.38 -24.79
C GLY A 279 6.94 -5.04 -23.56
N ALA A 280 5.74 -5.60 -23.67
CA ALA A 280 5.10 -6.40 -22.62
C ALA A 280 5.67 -7.84 -22.59
N ILE A 281 5.41 -8.55 -21.49
CA ILE A 281 5.98 -9.88 -21.22
C ILE A 281 4.86 -10.94 -21.30
N PRO A 282 4.78 -11.72 -22.38
CA PRO A 282 3.80 -12.80 -22.48
C PRO A 282 4.19 -14.00 -21.60
N ILE A 283 3.18 -14.64 -21.00
CA ILE A 283 3.30 -15.94 -20.33
C ILE A 283 2.20 -16.85 -20.86
N LEU A 284 2.61 -18.00 -21.40
CA LEU A 284 1.68 -19.05 -21.83
C LEU A 284 1.24 -19.89 -20.63
N ILE A 285 -0.05 -20.23 -20.56
CA ILE A 285 -0.60 -21.10 -19.53
C ILE A 285 -1.44 -22.17 -20.23
N THR A 286 -1.03 -23.43 -20.13
CA THR A 286 -1.79 -24.54 -20.75
C THR A 286 -3.21 -24.58 -20.18
N PRO A 287 -4.22 -25.11 -20.91
CA PRO A 287 -5.56 -25.25 -20.36
C PRO A 287 -5.53 -26.00 -19.02
N VAL A 288 -6.36 -25.57 -18.08
CA VAL A 288 -6.56 -26.26 -16.79
C VAL A 288 -7.28 -27.60 -17.03
N ALA A 289 -7.06 -28.58 -16.14
CA ALA A 289 -7.73 -29.87 -16.26
C ALA A 289 -9.23 -29.76 -15.94
N ARG A 290 -10.05 -30.54 -16.62
CA ARG A 290 -11.43 -30.82 -16.20
C ARG A 290 -11.42 -31.84 -15.06
N LEU A 291 -12.55 -31.98 -14.36
CA LEU A 291 -12.77 -33.11 -13.48
C LEU A 291 -13.14 -34.35 -14.32
N ASN A 292 -12.16 -34.90 -15.03
CA ASN A 292 -12.33 -36.08 -15.88
C ASN A 292 -11.59 -37.25 -15.28
N TYR A 293 -12.32 -38.16 -14.62
CA TYR A 293 -11.77 -39.29 -13.89
C TYR A 293 -12.33 -40.59 -14.48
N LYS A 294 -11.45 -41.43 -15.03
CA LYS A 294 -11.82 -42.69 -15.70
C LYS A 294 -10.85 -43.78 -15.28
N ASN A 295 -11.38 -44.97 -14.96
CA ASN A 295 -10.57 -46.15 -14.63
C ASN A 295 -9.49 -45.90 -13.56
N GLY A 296 -9.81 -45.08 -12.55
CA GLY A 296 -8.90 -44.79 -11.43
C GLY A 296 -7.86 -43.69 -11.70
N VAL A 297 -7.93 -42.99 -12.84
CA VAL A 297 -6.96 -41.94 -13.19
C VAL A 297 -7.64 -40.67 -13.72
N PHE A 298 -7.04 -39.51 -13.45
CA PHE A 298 -7.44 -38.25 -14.05
C PHE A 298 -6.89 -38.13 -15.47
N VAL A 299 -7.74 -37.69 -16.40
CA VAL A 299 -7.44 -37.68 -17.83
C VAL A 299 -7.25 -36.24 -18.32
N ASN A 300 -6.23 -36.03 -19.13
CA ASN A 300 -6.04 -34.80 -19.89
C ASN A 300 -7.00 -34.78 -21.09
N ASP A 301 -7.99 -33.87 -21.08
CA ASP A 301 -8.93 -33.68 -22.19
C ASP A 301 -8.32 -33.04 -23.44
N PHE A 302 -7.15 -32.41 -23.33
CA PHE A 302 -6.55 -31.57 -24.38
C PHE A 302 -5.07 -31.90 -24.65
N PRO A 303 -4.68 -33.17 -24.83
CA PRO A 303 -3.26 -33.56 -24.93
C PRO A 303 -2.54 -32.85 -26.08
N ASP A 304 -3.16 -32.77 -27.27
CA ASP A 304 -2.55 -32.14 -28.44
C ASP A 304 -2.38 -30.62 -28.27
N TYR A 305 -3.37 -29.93 -27.69
CA TYR A 305 -3.27 -28.48 -27.42
C TYR A 305 -2.20 -28.17 -26.37
N VAL A 306 -2.06 -29.02 -25.35
CA VAL A 306 -0.99 -28.89 -24.34
C VAL A 306 0.39 -29.06 -24.98
N ILE A 307 0.55 -30.07 -25.84
CA ILE A 307 1.80 -30.30 -26.58
C ILE A 307 2.10 -29.11 -27.51
N ALA A 308 1.11 -28.66 -28.29
CA ALA A 308 1.26 -27.55 -29.21
C ALA A 308 1.65 -26.24 -28.49
N MET A 309 1.02 -25.92 -27.35
CA MET A 309 1.39 -24.73 -26.58
C MET A 309 2.82 -24.81 -26.05
N LYS A 310 3.25 -26.00 -25.57
CA LYS A 310 4.65 -26.23 -25.14
C LYS A 310 5.62 -26.05 -26.31
N GLN A 311 5.28 -26.53 -27.50
CA GLN A 311 6.09 -26.28 -28.70
C GLN A 311 6.19 -24.79 -29.01
N VAL A 312 5.09 -24.02 -28.95
CA VAL A 312 5.13 -22.56 -29.17
C VAL A 312 6.00 -21.87 -28.12
N ALA A 313 5.91 -22.28 -26.85
CA ALA A 313 6.74 -21.74 -25.78
C ALA A 313 8.24 -21.92 -26.07
N ILE A 314 8.64 -23.11 -26.54
CA ILE A 314 10.01 -23.41 -26.96
C ILE A 314 10.40 -22.59 -28.20
N GLU A 315 9.59 -22.64 -29.26
CA GLU A 315 9.84 -21.94 -30.54
C GLU A 315 10.01 -20.43 -30.37
N THR A 316 9.30 -19.84 -29.42
CA THR A 316 9.28 -18.39 -29.21
C THR A 316 10.07 -17.94 -27.98
N ASN A 317 10.70 -18.87 -27.25
CA ASN A 317 11.33 -18.63 -25.95
C ASN A 317 10.42 -17.84 -25.00
N THR A 318 9.16 -18.28 -24.87
CA THR A 318 8.14 -17.67 -24.01
C THR A 318 7.99 -18.49 -22.73
N PRO A 319 8.02 -17.87 -21.52
CA PRO A 319 7.75 -18.58 -20.28
C PRO A 319 6.39 -19.28 -20.32
N ILE A 320 6.32 -20.51 -19.80
CA ILE A 320 5.12 -21.32 -19.80
C ILE A 320 4.82 -21.90 -18.41
N ILE A 321 3.54 -21.94 -18.07
CA ILE A 321 3.00 -22.66 -16.92
C ILE A 321 2.20 -23.86 -17.44
N ASP A 322 2.68 -25.05 -17.11
CA ASP A 322 2.02 -26.33 -17.43
C ASP A 322 0.92 -26.64 -16.41
N MET A 323 -0.18 -25.89 -16.47
CA MET A 323 -1.32 -26.08 -15.57
C MET A 323 -2.06 -27.40 -15.76
N MET A 324 -2.09 -27.97 -16.97
CA MET A 324 -2.77 -29.26 -17.16
C MET A 324 -2.11 -30.35 -16.30
N ASN A 325 -0.80 -30.51 -16.43
CA ASN A 325 -0.07 -31.49 -15.64
C ASN A 325 -0.08 -31.14 -14.15
N THR A 326 0.05 -29.85 -13.81
CA THR A 326 -0.03 -29.40 -12.41
C THR A 326 -1.37 -29.78 -11.76
N CYS A 327 -2.48 -29.61 -12.47
CA CYS A 327 -3.79 -30.06 -12.00
C CYS A 327 -3.85 -31.58 -11.85
N ILE A 328 -3.46 -32.34 -12.88
CA ILE A 328 -3.52 -33.81 -12.85
C ILE A 328 -2.67 -34.39 -11.72
N ASP A 329 -1.44 -33.88 -11.53
CA ASP A 329 -0.55 -34.31 -10.45
C ASP A 329 -1.18 -34.05 -9.07
N TYR A 330 -1.74 -32.84 -8.88
CA TYR A 330 -2.43 -32.51 -7.64
C TYR A 330 -3.65 -33.40 -7.42
N TYR A 331 -4.52 -33.56 -8.42
CA TYR A 331 -5.74 -34.36 -8.32
C TYR A 331 -5.41 -35.82 -8.00
N THR A 332 -4.38 -36.38 -8.65
CA THR A 332 -3.89 -37.73 -8.38
C THR A 332 -3.39 -37.85 -6.94
N SER A 333 -2.73 -36.83 -6.40
CA SER A 333 -2.19 -36.85 -5.04
C SER A 333 -3.26 -36.80 -3.95
N VAL A 334 -4.40 -36.14 -4.20
CA VAL A 334 -5.46 -35.93 -3.19
C VAL A 334 -6.72 -36.78 -3.41
N GLY A 335 -6.87 -37.40 -4.58
CA GLY A 335 -8.00 -38.26 -4.92
C GLY A 335 -9.27 -37.51 -5.36
N TYR A 336 -10.17 -38.23 -6.04
CA TYR A 336 -11.40 -37.69 -6.64
C TYR A 336 -12.29 -36.95 -5.65
N ASP A 337 -12.57 -37.55 -4.49
CA ASP A 337 -13.51 -36.98 -3.52
C ASP A 337 -13.03 -35.63 -2.96
N THR A 338 -11.72 -35.44 -2.84
CA THR A 338 -11.13 -34.15 -2.42
C THR A 338 -11.28 -33.08 -3.51
N VAL A 339 -11.19 -33.47 -4.78
CA VAL A 339 -11.26 -32.54 -5.91
C VAL A 339 -12.71 -32.23 -6.29
N PHE A 340 -13.63 -33.19 -6.16
CA PHE A 340 -15.03 -33.08 -6.54
C PHE A 340 -15.74 -31.77 -6.10
N PRO A 341 -15.67 -31.32 -4.83
CA PRO A 341 -16.35 -30.08 -4.39
C PRO A 341 -15.80 -28.79 -5.01
N ASN A 342 -14.66 -28.85 -5.73
CA ASN A 342 -14.05 -27.71 -6.39
C ASN A 342 -14.64 -27.42 -7.78
N TYR A 343 -15.48 -28.32 -8.31
CA TYR A 343 -16.11 -28.20 -9.62
C TYR A 343 -17.62 -28.04 -9.50
N LEU A 344 -18.24 -27.32 -10.43
CA LEU A 344 -19.67 -27.01 -10.39
C LEU A 344 -20.58 -28.24 -10.43
N VAL A 345 -20.10 -29.39 -10.91
CA VAL A 345 -20.81 -30.66 -10.81
C VAL A 345 -21.23 -30.97 -9.36
N SER A 346 -20.46 -30.56 -8.34
CA SER A 346 -20.87 -30.75 -6.95
C SER A 346 -22.07 -29.91 -6.55
N SER A 347 -22.40 -28.87 -7.32
CA SER A 347 -23.52 -27.95 -7.09
C SER A 347 -24.69 -28.18 -8.05
N ASN A 348 -24.42 -28.53 -9.32
CA ASN A 348 -25.43 -28.62 -10.38
C ASN A 348 -25.52 -30.00 -11.05
N GLY A 349 -24.70 -30.96 -10.63
CA GLY A 349 -24.71 -32.35 -11.09
C GLY A 349 -24.18 -32.60 -12.51
N THR A 350 -23.81 -31.56 -13.28
CA THR A 350 -23.54 -31.71 -14.74
C THR A 350 -22.26 -31.05 -15.24
N ASP A 351 -21.71 -30.07 -14.51
CA ASP A 351 -20.60 -29.26 -15.01
C ASP A 351 -19.23 -29.66 -14.46
N TYR A 352 -18.51 -30.46 -15.23
CA TYR A 352 -17.16 -30.95 -14.90
C TYR A 352 -16.02 -30.03 -15.39
N THR A 353 -16.34 -28.84 -15.92
CA THR A 353 -15.34 -27.90 -16.45
C THR A 353 -15.17 -26.69 -15.56
N HIS A 354 -16.27 -26.09 -15.07
CA HIS A 354 -16.21 -24.84 -14.33
C HIS A 354 -16.08 -25.07 -12.83
N PHE A 355 -15.52 -24.08 -12.13
CA PHE A 355 -15.18 -24.19 -10.73
C PHE A 355 -16.21 -23.55 -9.82
N THR A 356 -16.34 -24.09 -8.61
CA THR A 356 -16.83 -23.33 -7.46
C THR A 356 -15.80 -22.26 -7.08
N GLN A 357 -16.15 -21.31 -6.21
CA GLN A 357 -15.19 -20.33 -5.69
C GLN A 357 -13.98 -21.00 -5.00
N ALA A 358 -14.17 -22.13 -4.33
CA ALA A 358 -13.09 -22.91 -3.74
C ALA A 358 -12.14 -23.45 -4.82
N GLY A 359 -12.68 -24.03 -5.89
CA GLY A 359 -11.87 -24.52 -7.00
C GLY A 359 -11.12 -23.42 -7.75
N ALA A 360 -11.76 -22.29 -8.01
CA ALA A 360 -11.10 -21.16 -8.66
C ALA A 360 -9.91 -20.65 -7.83
N ASN A 361 -10.06 -20.59 -6.50
CA ASN A 361 -8.99 -20.24 -5.57
C ASN A 361 -7.85 -21.27 -5.56
N MET A 362 -8.18 -22.56 -5.62
CA MET A 362 -7.21 -23.67 -5.71
C MET A 362 -6.37 -23.54 -6.98
N ILE A 363 -7.01 -23.39 -8.15
CA ILE A 363 -6.31 -23.18 -9.43
C ILE A 363 -5.43 -21.93 -9.40
N ALA A 364 -5.95 -20.81 -8.91
CA ALA A 364 -5.20 -19.55 -8.81
C ALA A 364 -3.95 -19.67 -7.92
N GLY A 365 -4.06 -20.42 -6.81
CA GLY A 365 -2.95 -20.73 -5.92
C GLY A 365 -1.87 -21.56 -6.61
N MET A 366 -2.25 -22.63 -7.32
CA MET A 366 -1.31 -23.45 -8.10
C MET A 366 -0.63 -22.64 -9.21
N THR A 367 -1.39 -21.83 -9.97
CA THR A 367 -0.84 -20.93 -10.99
C THR A 367 0.21 -20.01 -10.37
N THR A 368 -0.07 -19.45 -9.19
CA THR A 368 0.85 -18.54 -8.52
C THR A 368 2.12 -19.24 -8.00
N GLN A 369 2.03 -20.48 -7.52
CA GLN A 369 3.22 -21.28 -7.19
C GLN A 369 4.10 -21.49 -8.41
N LYS A 370 3.51 -21.79 -9.58
CA LYS A 370 4.26 -21.97 -10.82
C LYS A 370 4.88 -20.66 -11.29
N ILE A 371 4.20 -19.53 -11.17
CA ILE A 371 4.79 -18.19 -11.42
C ILE A 371 5.99 -17.97 -10.49
N LYS A 372 5.89 -18.31 -9.22
CA LYS A 372 7.01 -18.19 -8.28
C LYS A 372 8.21 -19.06 -8.71
N ALA A 373 7.94 -20.30 -9.14
CA ALA A 373 8.96 -21.24 -9.60
C ALA A 373 9.66 -20.82 -10.91
N LEU A 374 8.99 -20.04 -11.78
CA LEU A 374 9.61 -19.49 -12.99
C LEU A 374 10.76 -18.50 -12.68
N ASN A 375 10.83 -17.94 -11.47
CA ASN A 375 11.85 -16.99 -11.04
C ASN A 375 12.06 -15.81 -12.01
N ILE A 376 10.94 -15.25 -12.49
CA ILE A 376 10.88 -14.10 -13.38
C ILE A 376 10.61 -12.81 -12.57
N PRO A 377 10.74 -11.60 -13.14
CA PRO A 377 10.64 -10.37 -12.35
C PRO A 377 9.32 -10.20 -11.58
N ILE A 378 8.20 -10.76 -12.06
CA ILE A 378 6.91 -10.75 -11.34
C ILE A 378 6.87 -11.73 -10.15
N SER A 379 7.69 -12.77 -10.13
CA SER A 379 7.73 -13.81 -9.08
C SER A 379 8.02 -13.22 -7.70
N LYS A 380 8.77 -12.12 -7.61
CA LYS A 380 9.08 -11.44 -6.33
C LYS A 380 7.87 -10.78 -5.66
N TYR A 381 6.80 -10.55 -6.43
CA TYR A 381 5.55 -9.97 -5.93
C TYR A 381 4.55 -11.03 -5.47
N VAL A 382 4.86 -12.32 -5.68
CA VAL A 382 4.06 -13.42 -5.13
C VAL A 382 4.19 -13.38 -3.60
N LYS A 383 3.06 -13.25 -2.90
CA LYS A 383 3.02 -13.33 -1.45
C LYS A 383 3.52 -14.71 -1.01
N ASN A 384 4.23 -14.76 0.12
CA ASN A 384 4.53 -16.03 0.79
C ASN A 384 3.25 -16.56 1.44
N LEU A 385 2.32 -17.04 0.62
CA LEU A 385 1.16 -17.80 1.04
C LEU A 385 1.51 -19.25 0.72
N ASN A 386 1.59 -20.10 1.74
CA ASN A 386 1.77 -21.52 1.53
C ASN A 386 0.40 -22.11 1.14
N PRO A 387 0.17 -22.56 -0.11
CA PRO A 387 -1.17 -22.97 -0.55
C PRO A 387 -1.63 -24.31 0.05
N ASN A 388 -0.71 -25.01 0.71
CA ASN A 388 -0.96 -26.24 1.47
C ASN A 388 -0.94 -26.01 2.99
N GLU A 389 -0.78 -24.78 3.48
CA GLU A 389 -1.11 -24.51 4.89
C GLU A 389 -2.60 -24.73 5.04
N LYS A 390 -2.98 -25.78 5.79
CA LYS A 390 -4.31 -25.88 6.38
C LYS A 390 -4.46 -24.59 7.19
N GLN A 391 -5.14 -23.59 6.63
CA GLN A 391 -5.41 -22.34 7.33
C GLN A 391 -6.20 -22.75 8.56
N ILE A 392 -5.56 -22.71 9.73
CA ILE A 392 -6.23 -23.01 10.99
C ILE A 392 -7.26 -21.90 11.14
N ASN A 393 -8.51 -22.26 10.85
CA ASN A 393 -9.65 -21.36 10.86
C ASN A 393 -10.71 -21.95 11.78
N TYR A 394 -11.01 -21.22 12.85
CA TYR A 394 -12.09 -21.56 13.76
C TYR A 394 -13.26 -20.63 13.47
N LYS A 395 -14.47 -21.19 13.42
CA LYS A 395 -15.71 -20.47 13.18
C LYS A 395 -16.69 -20.82 14.28
N PHE A 396 -17.09 -19.83 15.07
CA PHE A 396 -18.02 -19.98 16.18
C PHE A 396 -19.27 -19.17 15.91
N ASP A 397 -20.42 -19.81 16.04
CA ASP A 397 -21.75 -19.20 15.98
C ASP A 397 -22.36 -19.24 17.38
N PHE A 398 -22.61 -18.07 17.92
CA PHE A 398 -22.98 -17.87 19.31
C PHE A 398 -24.49 -17.73 19.45
N GLY A 399 -25.09 -18.64 20.20
CA GLY A 399 -26.53 -18.63 20.41
C GLY A 399 -27.10 -20.02 20.57
N SER A 400 -28.35 -20.18 20.16
CA SER A 400 -29.11 -21.41 20.33
C SER A 400 -28.99 -22.36 19.13
N VAL A 401 -28.68 -21.84 17.94
CA VAL A 401 -28.56 -22.62 16.70
C VAL A 401 -27.24 -22.28 16.02
N ALA A 402 -26.66 -23.19 15.24
CA ALA A 402 -25.51 -22.88 14.40
C ALA A 402 -25.86 -22.93 12.91
N GLU A 403 -25.37 -21.92 12.19
CA GLU A 403 -25.28 -21.88 10.74
C GLU A 403 -24.32 -22.98 10.22
N PRO A 404 -24.61 -23.63 9.08
CA PRO A 404 -23.72 -24.61 8.48
C PRO A 404 -22.28 -24.09 8.31
N GLY A 405 -21.31 -24.87 8.79
CA GLY A 405 -19.89 -24.52 8.74
C GLY A 405 -19.37 -23.74 9.96
N TYR A 406 -20.24 -23.44 10.93
CA TYR A 406 -19.87 -22.89 12.24
C TYR A 406 -20.06 -23.92 13.35
N THR A 407 -19.26 -23.77 14.39
CA THR A 407 -19.40 -24.50 15.66
C THR A 407 -20.38 -23.75 16.54
N ASN A 408 -21.47 -24.40 16.97
CA ASN A 408 -22.41 -23.79 17.91
C ASN A 408 -21.76 -23.55 19.27
N VAL A 409 -21.97 -22.35 19.83
CA VAL A 409 -21.55 -21.97 21.17
C VAL A 409 -22.73 -21.35 21.91
N SER A 410 -23.41 -22.17 22.71
CA SER A 410 -24.48 -21.69 23.59
C SER A 410 -23.92 -21.00 24.83
N ALA A 411 -24.65 -20.04 25.39
CA ALA A 411 -24.29 -19.32 26.63
C ALA A 411 -23.99 -20.25 27.82
N SER A 412 -24.60 -21.44 27.87
CA SER A 412 -24.36 -22.45 28.91
C SER A 412 -23.13 -23.32 28.67
N LEU A 413 -22.45 -23.20 27.53
CA LEU A 413 -21.28 -24.01 27.20
C LEU A 413 -20.09 -23.57 28.05
N GLU A 414 -19.78 -24.33 29.09
CA GLU A 414 -18.58 -24.14 29.92
C GLU A 414 -17.32 -24.50 29.14
N TYR A 415 -16.24 -23.73 29.34
CA TYR A 415 -14.93 -24.07 28.80
C TYR A 415 -14.50 -25.47 29.26
N ASN A 416 -14.15 -26.32 28.29
CA ASN A 416 -13.66 -27.66 28.54
C ASN A 416 -12.33 -27.86 27.81
N PRO A 417 -11.20 -28.10 28.51
CA PRO A 417 -9.89 -28.33 27.89
C PRO A 417 -9.84 -29.50 26.90
N SER A 418 -10.74 -30.49 27.01
CA SER A 418 -10.80 -31.62 26.09
C SER A 418 -11.45 -31.24 24.75
N VAL A 419 -12.32 -30.24 24.76
CA VAL A 419 -12.99 -29.69 23.57
C VAL A 419 -12.19 -28.51 23.00
N GLY A 420 -11.51 -27.78 23.87
CA GLY A 420 -10.63 -26.68 23.51
C GLY A 420 -11.34 -25.32 23.40
N TYR A 421 -12.61 -25.19 23.80
CA TYR A 421 -13.30 -23.90 23.83
C TYR A 421 -14.52 -23.90 24.77
N GLY A 422 -15.03 -22.71 25.08
CA GLY A 422 -16.25 -22.47 25.86
C GLY A 422 -16.16 -21.24 26.75
N PHE A 423 -17.22 -20.91 27.48
CA PHE A 423 -17.25 -19.77 28.40
C PHE A 423 -16.63 -20.11 29.75
N ASN A 424 -15.81 -19.19 30.27
CA ASN A 424 -15.15 -19.34 31.57
C ASN A 424 -16.12 -19.14 32.75
N THR A 425 -17.15 -18.30 32.61
CA THR A 425 -18.20 -18.13 33.63
C THR A 425 -19.61 -18.15 33.00
N PRO A 426 -20.11 -19.33 32.58
CA PRO A 426 -21.40 -19.45 31.87
C PRO A 426 -22.60 -18.85 32.61
N VAL A 427 -22.57 -18.80 33.94
CA VAL A 427 -23.61 -18.16 34.77
C VAL A 427 -23.79 -16.66 34.46
N ASN A 428 -22.77 -16.01 33.89
CA ASN A 428 -22.79 -14.61 33.48
C ASN A 428 -23.02 -14.43 31.98
N MET A 429 -23.54 -15.47 31.32
CA MET A 429 -23.86 -15.47 29.90
C MET A 429 -25.36 -15.73 29.68
N LYS A 430 -25.91 -15.20 28.58
CA LYS A 430 -27.32 -15.40 28.23
C LYS A 430 -27.49 -15.51 26.71
N ASN A 431 -28.19 -16.54 26.23
CA ASN A 431 -28.62 -16.59 24.82
C ASN A 431 -29.67 -15.52 24.54
N VAL A 432 -29.52 -14.80 23.44
CA VAL A 432 -30.46 -13.78 22.97
C VAL A 432 -30.65 -13.89 21.46
N THR A 433 -31.77 -13.39 20.96
CA THR A 433 -31.98 -13.21 19.51
C THR A 433 -31.18 -12.02 19.00
N ALA A 434 -30.85 -12.01 17.70
CA ALA A 434 -30.24 -10.87 17.02
C ALA A 434 -30.97 -10.59 15.70
N ALA A 435 -30.95 -9.35 15.23
CA ALA A 435 -31.70 -8.94 14.04
C ALA A 435 -31.06 -9.36 12.71
N GLY A 436 -29.89 -10.02 12.72
CA GLY A 436 -29.16 -10.43 11.54
C GLY A 436 -29.69 -11.73 10.90
N SER A 437 -28.88 -12.31 10.01
CA SER A 437 -29.18 -13.56 9.30
C SER A 437 -28.00 -14.53 9.38
N GLY A 438 -28.24 -15.82 9.16
CA GLY A 438 -27.24 -16.88 9.37
C GLY A 438 -26.69 -16.84 10.81
N ALA A 439 -25.36 -16.89 10.96
CA ALA A 439 -24.67 -16.74 12.25
C ALA A 439 -24.82 -15.35 12.91
N GLY A 440 -25.61 -14.45 12.32
CA GLY A 440 -26.02 -13.18 12.93
C GLY A 440 -27.47 -13.15 13.42
N SER A 441 -28.20 -14.27 13.34
CA SER A 441 -29.62 -14.36 13.71
C SER A 441 -29.86 -14.56 15.22
N ASP A 442 -28.85 -15.02 15.94
CA ASP A 442 -28.80 -15.10 17.39
C ASP A 442 -27.44 -14.64 17.92
N ALA A 443 -27.34 -14.55 19.24
CA ALA A 443 -26.16 -14.09 19.94
C ALA A 443 -26.10 -14.65 21.36
N VAL A 444 -24.96 -14.46 22.00
CA VAL A 444 -24.82 -14.48 23.45
C VAL A 444 -24.62 -13.06 24.00
N GLN A 445 -25.19 -12.78 25.16
CA GLN A 445 -25.02 -11.54 25.91
C GLN A 445 -24.10 -11.77 27.10
N PHE A 446 -23.11 -10.89 27.27
CA PHE A 446 -22.23 -10.85 28.44
C PHE A 446 -22.90 -10.02 29.55
N LEU A 447 -23.21 -10.66 30.69
CA LEU A 447 -23.85 -10.01 31.84
C LEU A 447 -22.83 -9.38 32.80
N THR A 448 -21.63 -9.94 32.85
CA THR A 448 -20.46 -9.35 33.52
C THR A 448 -19.41 -9.05 32.47
N PHE A 449 -18.81 -7.86 32.55
CA PHE A 449 -17.94 -7.32 31.51
C PHE A 449 -16.88 -6.40 32.13
N GLY A 450 -16.01 -5.90 31.27
CA GLY A 450 -14.84 -5.07 31.62
C GLY A 450 -13.59 -5.78 31.11
N THR A 451 -12.56 -5.04 30.71
CA THR A 451 -11.36 -5.64 30.11
C THR A 451 -10.71 -6.68 31.01
N LYS A 452 -10.84 -6.55 32.33
CA LYS A 452 -10.32 -7.48 33.35
C LYS A 452 -11.32 -8.54 33.83
N SER A 453 -12.52 -8.59 33.26
CA SER A 453 -13.53 -9.58 33.62
C SER A 453 -13.04 -10.98 33.26
N SER A 454 -13.29 -11.94 34.15
CA SER A 454 -13.08 -13.36 33.85
C SER A 454 -14.18 -13.94 32.96
N ASN A 455 -15.27 -13.21 32.72
CA ASN A 455 -16.38 -13.65 31.87
C ASN A 455 -16.03 -13.55 30.39
N THR A 456 -15.27 -14.54 29.93
CA THR A 456 -14.68 -14.62 28.60
C THR A 456 -15.13 -15.89 27.91
N PHE A 457 -15.20 -15.82 26.57
CA PHE A 457 -15.12 -16.99 25.73
C PHE A 457 -13.64 -17.36 25.56
N ASN A 458 -13.32 -18.61 25.87
CA ASN A 458 -11.98 -19.15 25.79
C ASN A 458 -11.89 -20.10 24.60
N VAL A 459 -10.78 -20.05 23.87
CA VAL A 459 -10.47 -21.00 22.81
C VAL A 459 -8.98 -21.32 22.81
N ASP A 460 -8.65 -22.60 22.88
CA ASP A 460 -7.29 -23.11 22.83
C ASP A 460 -6.75 -22.99 21.41
N LEU A 461 -5.66 -22.25 21.26
CA LEU A 461 -5.05 -21.91 19.98
C LEU A 461 -3.54 -22.15 20.08
N PRO A 462 -2.92 -22.86 19.13
CA PRO A 462 -1.46 -22.91 19.06
C PRO A 462 -0.86 -21.49 19.05
N ASN A 463 0.29 -21.31 19.68
CA ASN A 463 0.98 -20.03 19.65
C ASN A 463 1.19 -19.53 18.20
N GLY A 464 1.00 -18.22 18.01
CA GLY A 464 1.07 -17.61 16.69
C GLY A 464 0.42 -16.23 16.66
N LEU A 465 0.36 -15.62 15.48
CA LEU A 465 -0.41 -14.41 15.23
C LEU A 465 -1.70 -14.81 14.52
N TYR A 466 -2.81 -14.24 14.98
CA TYR A 466 -4.15 -14.51 14.47
C TYR A 466 -4.81 -13.22 13.97
N GLU A 467 -5.64 -13.34 12.95
CA GLU A 467 -6.67 -12.35 12.62
C GLU A 467 -8.01 -12.86 13.19
N VAL A 468 -8.67 -12.03 13.98
CA VAL A 468 -9.95 -12.32 14.63
C VAL A 468 -10.98 -11.38 14.01
N ALA A 469 -11.95 -11.93 13.29
CA ALA A 469 -13.13 -11.22 12.83
C ALA A 469 -14.27 -11.43 13.81
N VAL A 470 -14.92 -10.33 14.18
CA VAL A 470 -15.99 -10.28 15.18
C VAL A 470 -17.27 -9.82 14.50
N THR A 471 -18.36 -10.52 14.78
CA THR A 471 -19.72 -10.09 14.43
C THR A 471 -20.51 -9.96 15.72
N LEU A 472 -20.96 -8.74 16.03
CA LEU A 472 -21.80 -8.48 17.20
C LEU A 472 -23.25 -8.87 16.93
N GLY A 473 -24.03 -9.09 17.98
CA GLY A 473 -25.47 -9.19 17.89
C GLY A 473 -26.12 -7.80 17.84
N ASP A 474 -27.30 -7.68 18.44
CA ASP A 474 -27.95 -6.39 18.62
C ASP A 474 -27.16 -5.51 19.59
N THR A 475 -26.69 -4.36 19.13
CA THR A 475 -25.79 -3.48 19.88
C THR A 475 -26.11 -2.00 19.66
N THR A 476 -26.11 -1.23 20.74
CA THR A 476 -26.08 0.23 20.64
C THR A 476 -24.66 0.72 20.41
N ARG A 477 -23.72 0.32 21.29
CA ARG A 477 -22.30 0.63 21.22
C ARG A 477 -21.54 -0.32 22.14
N THR A 478 -20.66 -1.12 21.56
CA THR A 478 -19.95 -2.22 22.23
C THR A 478 -18.49 -2.21 21.84
N SER A 479 -17.60 -2.46 22.78
CA SER A 479 -16.17 -2.65 22.50
C SER A 479 -15.83 -4.13 22.63
N VAL A 480 -14.75 -4.56 21.97
CA VAL A 480 -14.23 -5.92 22.09
C VAL A 480 -12.98 -5.87 22.96
N ALA A 481 -12.90 -6.75 23.95
CA ALA A 481 -11.72 -6.93 24.77
C ALA A 481 -11.21 -8.36 24.62
N ALA A 482 -9.89 -8.51 24.53
CA ALA A 482 -9.24 -9.81 24.57
C ALA A 482 -7.90 -9.67 25.27
N GLU A 483 -7.49 -10.72 25.96
CA GLU A 483 -6.24 -10.73 26.72
C GLU A 483 -6.18 -9.58 27.73
N GLY A 484 -7.27 -9.30 28.43
CA GLY A 484 -7.26 -8.31 29.50
C GLY A 484 -7.26 -6.84 29.05
N VAL A 485 -7.34 -6.54 27.75
CA VAL A 485 -7.30 -5.16 27.21
C VAL A 485 -8.26 -4.98 26.03
N TYR A 486 -8.56 -3.75 25.64
CA TYR A 486 -9.38 -3.47 24.46
C TYR A 486 -8.67 -3.86 23.16
N GLN A 487 -9.45 -4.32 22.19
CA GLN A 487 -8.98 -4.68 20.86
C GLN A 487 -9.67 -3.88 19.76
N VAL A 488 -10.99 -3.65 19.90
CA VAL A 488 -11.83 -2.85 18.99
C VAL A 488 -12.70 -1.93 19.84
N MET A 489 -12.84 -0.68 19.40
CA MET A 489 -13.54 0.35 20.15
C MET A 489 -14.91 0.65 19.56
N ASN A 490 -15.94 0.71 20.41
CA ASN A 490 -17.22 1.39 20.13
C ASN A 490 -17.92 1.00 18.81
N MET A 491 -17.97 -0.30 18.50
CA MET A 491 -18.76 -0.84 17.40
C MET A 491 -20.25 -0.54 17.60
N THR A 492 -20.91 0.03 16.58
CA THR A 492 -22.33 0.46 16.62
C THR A 492 -23.15 -0.16 15.50
N GLY A 493 -24.43 -0.44 15.78
CA GLY A 493 -25.37 -1.01 14.83
C GLY A 493 -25.46 -2.53 14.95
N ASN A 494 -26.67 -3.07 14.85
CA ASN A 494 -26.90 -4.52 14.97
C ASN A 494 -26.11 -5.27 13.89
N GLY A 495 -25.47 -6.37 14.27
CA GLY A 495 -24.64 -7.12 13.32
C GLY A 495 -23.32 -6.43 12.98
N ALA A 496 -22.87 -5.42 13.75
CA ALA A 496 -21.63 -4.72 13.47
C ALA A 496 -20.45 -5.70 13.39
N THR A 497 -19.63 -5.51 12.35
CA THR A 497 -18.45 -6.33 12.11
C THR A 497 -17.17 -5.51 12.15
N ASP A 498 -16.10 -6.12 12.66
CA ASP A 498 -14.74 -5.60 12.58
C ASP A 498 -13.74 -6.75 12.71
N LYS A 499 -12.45 -6.46 12.51
CA LYS A 499 -11.38 -7.43 12.70
C LYS A 499 -10.11 -6.81 13.24
N PHE A 500 -9.36 -7.60 13.99
CA PHE A 500 -8.07 -7.18 14.55
C PHE A 500 -7.08 -8.34 14.54
N GLN A 501 -5.79 -8.01 14.65
CA GLN A 501 -4.73 -9.00 14.81
C GLN A 501 -4.28 -9.11 16.26
N ILE A 502 -4.07 -10.33 16.75
CA ILE A 502 -3.64 -10.59 18.12
C ILE A 502 -2.62 -11.74 18.19
N PRO A 503 -1.51 -11.57 18.93
CA PRO A 503 -0.57 -12.66 19.17
C PRO A 503 -1.08 -13.53 20.32
N ILE A 504 -1.07 -14.84 20.14
CA ILE A 504 -1.33 -15.85 21.16
C ILE A 504 0.01 -16.42 21.62
N THR A 505 0.27 -16.38 22.92
CA THR A 505 1.58 -16.70 23.53
C THR A 505 1.54 -17.79 24.58
N ASP A 506 0.37 -18.04 25.17
CA ASP A 506 0.11 -18.99 26.26
C ASP A 506 -0.79 -20.15 25.83
N GLY A 507 -1.11 -20.25 24.53
CA GLY A 507 -1.89 -21.34 23.97
C GLY A 507 -3.41 -21.15 24.03
N GLN A 508 -3.91 -20.00 24.47
CA GLN A 508 -5.35 -19.73 24.58
C GLN A 508 -5.67 -18.28 24.20
N LEU A 509 -6.84 -18.05 23.59
CA LEU A 509 -7.43 -16.72 23.44
C LEU A 509 -8.58 -16.59 24.45
N ASN A 510 -8.56 -15.52 25.24
CA ASN A 510 -9.64 -15.12 26.13
C ASN A 510 -10.26 -13.82 25.62
N ILE A 511 -11.51 -13.89 25.13
CA ILE A 511 -12.20 -12.77 24.48
C ILE A 511 -13.57 -12.52 25.09
N LEU A 512 -13.96 -11.25 25.19
CA LEU A 512 -15.32 -10.84 25.55
C LEU A 512 -15.75 -9.59 24.78
N VAL A 513 -17.05 -9.37 24.71
CA VAL A 513 -17.59 -8.04 24.38
C VAL A 513 -17.89 -7.28 25.67
N THR A 514 -17.64 -5.98 25.64
CA THR A 514 -17.65 -5.13 26.84
C THR A 514 -18.19 -3.73 26.54
N GLU A 515 -18.21 -2.90 27.57
CA GLU A 515 -18.88 -1.61 27.58
C GLU A 515 -18.31 -0.67 26.51
N GLY A 516 -19.16 -0.28 25.57
CA GLY A 516 -18.96 0.92 24.76
C GLY A 516 -19.92 2.04 25.17
N LYS A 517 -21.14 1.70 25.60
CA LYS A 517 -22.10 2.62 26.22
C LYS A 517 -22.73 1.95 27.43
N ALA A 518 -22.59 2.61 28.58
CA ALA A 518 -23.11 2.09 29.85
C ALA A 518 -24.62 1.82 29.82
N GLY A 519 -25.02 0.75 30.51
CA GLY A 519 -26.42 0.32 30.64
C GLY A 519 -27.04 -0.26 29.35
N LYS A 520 -26.22 -0.70 28.39
CA LYS A 520 -26.68 -1.38 27.16
C LYS A 520 -26.25 -2.84 27.13
N ALA A 521 -26.91 -3.62 26.27
CA ALA A 521 -26.55 -5.01 26.06
C ALA A 521 -25.25 -5.11 25.23
N PHE A 522 -24.36 -6.02 25.62
CA PHE A 522 -23.13 -6.34 24.92
C PHE A 522 -23.24 -7.78 24.41
N THR A 523 -23.44 -7.91 23.10
CA THR A 523 -23.81 -9.17 22.45
C THR A 523 -22.79 -9.56 21.39
N LEU A 524 -22.54 -10.87 21.26
CA LEU A 524 -21.64 -11.47 20.29
C LEU A 524 -22.38 -12.55 19.53
N SER A 525 -22.38 -12.46 18.20
CA SER A 525 -23.07 -13.40 17.31
C SER A 525 -22.10 -14.37 16.66
N ALA A 526 -20.96 -13.92 16.16
CA ALA A 526 -19.98 -14.81 15.53
C ALA A 526 -18.53 -14.39 15.78
N LEU A 527 -17.64 -15.39 15.78
CA LEU A 527 -16.20 -15.22 15.71
C LEU A 527 -15.60 -16.09 14.60
N GLU A 528 -14.72 -15.48 13.80
CA GLU A 528 -13.84 -16.21 12.88
C GLU A 528 -12.38 -15.93 13.24
N ILE A 529 -11.62 -16.98 13.52
CA ILE A 529 -10.26 -16.89 14.03
C ILE A 529 -9.33 -17.61 13.06
N THR A 530 -8.49 -16.83 12.39
CA THR A 530 -7.59 -17.33 11.35
C THR A 530 -6.14 -17.16 11.78
N LYS A 531 -5.36 -18.25 11.81
CA LYS A 531 -3.90 -18.15 12.01
C LYS A 531 -3.27 -17.52 10.77
N ILE A 532 -2.49 -16.46 10.97
CA ILE A 532 -1.80 -15.73 9.88
C ILE A 532 -0.27 -15.81 9.97
N SER A 533 0.28 -16.31 11.08
CA SER A 533 1.71 -16.59 11.24
C SER A 533 1.96 -17.51 12.44
N ASP A 534 2.97 -18.37 12.36
CA ASP A 534 3.47 -19.14 13.51
C ASP A 534 4.24 -18.27 14.53
N LYS A 535 4.63 -17.06 14.15
CA LYS A 535 5.30 -16.13 15.07
C LYS A 535 4.24 -15.40 15.89
N SER A 536 4.30 -15.57 17.21
CA SER A 536 3.47 -14.86 18.20
C SER A 536 3.91 -13.40 18.42
N LYS A 537 4.05 -12.65 17.32
CA LYS A 537 4.43 -11.23 17.34
C LYS A 537 3.54 -10.44 16.40
N THR A 538 3.06 -9.29 16.87
CA THR A 538 2.33 -8.35 16.03
C THR A 538 3.22 -7.84 14.90
N ASN A 539 2.60 -7.57 13.74
CA ASN A 539 3.21 -6.78 12.68
C ASN A 539 3.61 -5.39 13.21
N LYS A 540 4.38 -4.61 12.43
CA LYS A 540 4.53 -3.20 12.79
C LYS A 540 3.14 -2.56 12.77
N THR A 541 2.86 -1.68 13.71
CA THR A 541 1.52 -1.12 13.88
C THR A 541 1.59 0.39 14.03
N ILE A 542 0.67 1.09 13.39
CA ILE A 542 0.32 2.47 13.67
C ILE A 542 -0.90 2.43 14.59
N TYR A 543 -0.70 2.84 15.83
CA TYR A 543 -1.78 3.04 16.79
C TYR A 543 -2.25 4.49 16.68
N ILE A 544 -3.55 4.70 16.49
CA ILE A 544 -4.16 6.03 16.42
C ILE A 544 -4.97 6.25 17.69
N SER A 545 -4.83 7.43 18.28
CA SER A 545 -5.64 7.87 19.41
C SER A 545 -6.24 9.23 19.12
N GLY A 546 -7.44 9.44 19.65
CA GLY A 546 -8.14 10.71 19.61
C GLY A 546 -9.61 10.59 19.93
N ASP A 547 -10.36 11.56 19.46
CA ASP A 547 -11.77 11.76 19.80
C ASP A 547 -12.74 11.37 18.66
N SER A 548 -13.94 11.98 18.65
CA SER A 548 -15.00 11.75 17.67
C SER A 548 -14.61 12.16 16.25
N THR A 549 -13.61 13.02 16.07
CA THR A 549 -13.14 13.44 14.75
C THR A 549 -12.03 12.56 14.20
N VAL A 550 -11.53 11.62 15.02
CA VAL A 550 -10.47 10.66 14.69
C VAL A 550 -11.04 9.25 14.55
N CYS A 551 -11.96 8.85 15.43
CA CYS A 551 -12.39 7.47 15.60
C CYS A 551 -13.16 6.80 14.45
N ASN A 552 -13.20 5.48 14.51
CA ASN A 552 -14.08 4.65 13.70
C ASN A 552 -15.57 4.90 14.00
N TYR A 553 -16.38 4.83 12.95
CA TYR A 553 -17.84 4.78 12.94
C TYR A 553 -18.30 3.59 12.09
N TYR A 554 -19.42 2.99 12.48
CA TYR A 554 -19.90 1.73 11.88
C TYR A 554 -21.23 1.92 11.14
N PRO A 555 -21.48 1.17 10.04
CA PRO A 555 -20.57 0.19 9.41
C PRO A 555 -19.32 0.85 8.82
N ILE A 556 -18.16 0.21 8.97
CA ILE A 556 -16.84 0.84 8.74
C ILE A 556 -16.65 1.34 7.30
N ASP A 557 -17.29 0.70 6.34
CA ASP A 557 -17.16 1.05 4.92
C ASP A 557 -18.17 2.10 4.45
N THR A 558 -19.28 2.29 5.17
CA THR A 558 -20.44 3.06 4.68
C THR A 558 -20.91 4.16 5.62
N SER A 559 -20.36 4.28 6.83
CA SER A 559 -20.76 5.30 7.81
C SER A 559 -20.70 6.73 7.23
N LEU A 560 -21.76 7.52 7.43
CA LEU A 560 -21.82 8.91 6.95
C LEU A 560 -20.89 9.82 7.77
N GLN A 561 -20.97 9.72 9.10
CA GLN A 561 -20.00 10.32 10.01
C GLN A 561 -18.78 9.41 10.09
N CYS A 562 -17.59 10.01 10.13
CA CYS A 562 -16.34 9.28 10.08
C CYS A 562 -15.23 10.13 10.71
N GLY A 563 -14.35 9.50 11.46
CA GLY A 563 -13.09 10.13 11.86
C GLY A 563 -12.01 9.94 10.81
N TRP A 564 -11.00 10.82 10.79
CA TRP A 564 -9.93 10.70 9.80
C TRP A 564 -9.02 9.48 10.05
N GLY A 565 -8.93 8.98 11.29
CA GLY A 565 -8.20 7.77 11.64
C GLY A 565 -8.71 6.54 10.89
N GLN A 566 -10.04 6.40 10.82
CA GLN A 566 -10.74 5.38 10.03
C GLN A 566 -10.38 5.41 8.53
N MET A 567 -10.11 6.59 7.97
CA MET A 567 -9.82 6.77 6.54
C MET A 567 -8.32 6.69 6.21
N LEU A 568 -7.45 6.82 7.21
CA LEU A 568 -5.99 6.77 7.04
C LEU A 568 -5.47 5.53 6.29
N PRO A 569 -6.03 4.30 6.47
CA PRO A 569 -5.59 3.13 5.74
C PRO A 569 -5.63 3.25 4.21
N GLN A 570 -6.50 4.11 3.65
CA GLN A 570 -6.61 4.32 2.21
C GLN A 570 -5.36 5.01 1.61
N PHE A 571 -4.60 5.74 2.43
CA PHE A 571 -3.48 6.57 1.98
C PHE A 571 -2.10 6.01 2.34
N LEU A 572 -2.06 5.02 3.22
CA LEU A 572 -0.84 4.38 3.71
C LEU A 572 -0.62 2.99 3.10
N SER A 573 0.63 2.53 3.17
CA SER A 573 0.98 1.19 2.73
C SER A 573 0.66 0.14 3.78
N ASN A 574 -0.42 -0.62 3.59
CA ASN A 574 -0.72 -1.81 4.39
C ASN A 574 0.32 -2.95 4.29
N LYS A 575 1.39 -2.78 3.49
CA LYS A 575 2.50 -3.75 3.39
C LYS A 575 3.44 -3.70 4.58
N GLU A 576 3.57 -2.56 5.24
CA GLU A 576 4.56 -2.37 6.30
C GLU A 576 3.91 -2.21 7.67
N TYR A 577 2.71 -1.62 7.74
CA TYR A 577 2.04 -1.34 9.01
C TYR A 577 0.61 -1.85 9.02
N GLN A 578 0.22 -2.47 10.13
CA GLN A 578 -1.17 -2.53 10.57
C GLN A 578 -1.61 -1.16 11.08
N ILE A 579 -2.89 -0.85 10.94
CA ILE A 579 -3.46 0.38 11.50
C ILE A 579 -4.52 -0.03 12.51
N ARG A 580 -4.37 0.48 13.73
CA ARG A 580 -5.31 0.23 14.83
C ARG A 580 -5.79 1.56 15.36
N ASP A 581 -7.00 1.93 14.97
CA ASP A 581 -7.65 3.11 15.49
C ASP A 581 -8.29 2.80 16.85
N MET A 582 -7.68 3.36 17.89
CA MET A 582 -8.12 3.22 19.28
C MET A 582 -8.89 4.47 19.74
N ALA A 583 -9.12 5.46 18.87
CA ALA A 583 -9.85 6.67 19.21
C ALA A 583 -11.34 6.39 19.52
N THR A 584 -11.97 7.27 20.28
CA THR A 584 -13.39 7.13 20.65
C THR A 584 -14.09 8.47 20.78
N GLY A 585 -15.37 8.53 20.39
CA GLY A 585 -16.16 9.76 20.49
C GLY A 585 -16.27 10.31 21.91
N GLY A 586 -16.06 11.62 22.04
CA GLY A 586 -16.10 12.34 23.32
C GLY A 586 -14.87 12.17 24.21
N GLN A 587 -13.83 11.48 23.73
CA GLN A 587 -12.63 11.22 24.50
C GLN A 587 -11.76 12.46 24.67
N PHE A 588 -10.97 12.48 25.75
CA PHE A 588 -9.99 13.50 26.12
C PHE A 588 -8.72 12.80 26.65
N ALA A 589 -7.61 13.51 26.78
CA ALA A 589 -6.29 12.92 27.00
C ALA A 589 -6.21 12.09 28.28
N ARG A 590 -6.73 12.59 29.41
CA ARG A 590 -6.75 11.82 30.68
C ARG A 590 -7.60 10.57 30.60
N GLY A 591 -8.83 10.68 30.09
CA GLY A 591 -9.71 9.52 29.93
C GLY A 591 -9.07 8.45 29.05
N PHE A 592 -8.45 8.84 27.94
CA PHE A 592 -7.71 7.90 27.09
C PHE A 592 -6.56 7.19 27.82
N ARG A 593 -5.81 7.95 28.64
CA ARG A 593 -4.68 7.42 29.42
C ARG A 593 -5.16 6.45 30.51
N ASP A 594 -6.19 6.84 31.25
CA ASP A 594 -6.56 6.20 32.53
C ASP A 594 -7.63 5.11 32.36
N ASP A 595 -8.50 5.20 31.35
CA ASP A 595 -9.66 4.30 31.20
C ASP A 595 -9.39 3.08 30.29
N GLY A 596 -8.11 2.76 30.06
CA GLY A 596 -7.67 1.49 29.47
C GLY A 596 -7.35 1.49 27.97
N GLN A 597 -7.66 2.54 27.21
CA GLN A 597 -7.25 2.62 25.80
C GLN A 597 -5.73 2.70 25.66
N PHE A 598 -5.09 3.57 26.45
CA PHE A 598 -3.64 3.67 26.46
C PHE A 598 -2.98 2.38 26.98
N GLU A 599 -3.55 1.74 28.00
CA GLU A 599 -3.10 0.41 28.47
C GLU A 599 -3.09 -0.62 27.32
N SER A 600 -4.15 -0.61 26.49
CA SER A 600 -4.31 -1.51 25.35
C SER A 600 -3.20 -1.32 24.30
N ILE A 601 -2.81 -0.07 24.05
CA ILE A 601 -1.66 0.25 23.19
C ILE A 601 -0.37 -0.23 23.84
N MET A 602 -0.16 0.12 25.12
CA MET A 602 1.08 -0.17 25.85
C MET A 602 1.36 -1.67 26.03
N LYS A 603 0.33 -2.51 25.96
CA LYS A 603 0.46 -3.97 25.94
C LYS A 603 1.20 -4.48 24.70
N TYR A 604 1.02 -3.86 23.54
CA TYR A 604 1.51 -4.40 22.25
C TYR A 604 2.51 -3.50 21.52
N ILE A 605 2.56 -2.21 21.84
CA ILE A 605 3.44 -1.25 21.18
C ILE A 605 4.91 -1.55 21.47
N LYS A 606 5.73 -1.51 20.42
CA LYS A 606 7.14 -1.93 20.46
C LYS A 606 7.97 -1.12 19.47
N LYS A 607 9.30 -1.27 19.56
CA LYS A 607 10.23 -0.68 18.60
C LYS A 607 9.84 -1.00 17.15
N GLY A 608 9.73 0.04 16.34
CA GLY A 608 9.29 -0.05 14.95
C GLY A 608 7.82 0.30 14.72
N ASP A 609 7.02 0.40 15.78
CA ASP A 609 5.65 0.90 15.73
C ASP A 609 5.61 2.44 15.78
N CYS A 610 4.43 2.99 15.47
CA CYS A 610 4.13 4.42 15.55
C CYS A 610 2.87 4.64 16.38
N PHE A 611 2.86 5.69 17.20
CA PHE A 611 1.71 6.17 17.95
C PHE A 611 1.34 7.57 17.46
N ILE A 612 0.17 7.72 16.85
CA ILE A 612 -0.37 8.99 16.38
C ILE A 612 -1.36 9.49 17.42
N LEU A 613 -1.07 10.66 17.99
CA LEU A 613 -1.73 11.21 19.16
C LEU A 613 -2.37 12.56 18.85
N GLU A 614 -3.71 12.61 18.83
CA GLU A 614 -4.51 13.82 18.63
C GLU A 614 -5.53 13.99 19.75
N PHE A 615 -5.42 15.05 20.54
CA PHE A 615 -6.42 15.46 21.54
C PHE A 615 -6.46 16.99 21.65
N GLY A 616 -7.50 17.52 22.28
CA GLY A 616 -7.69 18.95 22.54
C GLY A 616 -9.14 19.42 22.42
N ILE A 617 -9.98 18.74 21.63
CA ILE A 617 -11.36 19.19 21.36
C ILE A 617 -12.25 19.10 22.61
N ASN A 618 -12.15 18.01 23.35
CA ASN A 618 -12.98 17.76 24.53
C ASN A 618 -12.29 18.14 25.84
N ASP A 619 -10.96 18.22 25.82
CA ASP A 619 -10.08 18.34 26.98
C ASP A 619 -10.40 19.57 27.83
N SER A 620 -10.75 20.69 27.18
CA SER A 620 -11.10 21.92 27.89
C SER A 620 -12.36 21.82 28.76
N LYS A 621 -13.13 20.72 28.67
CA LYS A 621 -14.28 20.45 29.54
C LYS A 621 -13.90 19.66 30.79
N TYR A 622 -12.76 18.99 30.80
CA TYR A 622 -12.40 17.99 31.80
C TYR A 622 -11.07 18.29 32.52
N GLU A 623 -10.21 19.11 31.91
CA GLU A 623 -8.89 19.43 32.45
C GLU A 623 -8.42 20.81 32.02
N THR A 624 -7.48 21.36 32.80
CA THR A 624 -6.77 22.58 32.44
C THR A 624 -5.75 22.31 31.33
N GLU A 625 -5.37 23.35 30.58
CA GLU A 625 -4.35 23.21 29.54
C GLU A 625 -2.99 22.70 30.08
N ALA A 626 -2.64 23.08 31.31
CA ALA A 626 -1.42 22.61 31.97
C ALA A 626 -1.49 21.11 32.28
N GLU A 627 -2.64 20.63 32.77
CA GLU A 627 -2.86 19.20 33.01
C GLU A 627 -2.84 18.40 31.70
N PHE A 628 -3.58 18.87 30.68
CA PHE A 628 -3.57 18.30 29.33
C PHE A 628 -2.13 18.13 28.83
N LYS A 629 -1.33 19.18 28.94
CA LYS A 629 0.07 19.16 28.49
C LYS A 629 0.89 18.09 29.20
N GLU A 630 0.76 17.96 30.52
CA GLU A 630 1.51 16.96 31.28
C GLU A 630 1.01 15.52 31.06
N ILE A 631 -0.29 15.31 30.83
CA ILE A 631 -0.84 14.01 30.48
C ILE A 631 -0.36 13.56 29.09
N MET A 632 -0.41 14.45 28.10
CA MET A 632 0.12 14.20 26.77
C MET A 632 1.62 13.89 26.83
N ARG A 633 2.39 14.65 27.64
CA ARG A 633 3.82 14.41 27.88
C ARG A 633 4.08 13.01 28.45
N ASP A 634 3.31 12.61 29.45
CA ASP A 634 3.43 11.31 30.08
C ASP A 634 3.21 10.17 29.07
N MET A 635 2.14 10.23 28.28
CA MET A 635 1.89 9.25 27.21
C MET A 635 3.04 9.19 26.19
N ILE A 636 3.57 10.34 25.75
CA ILE A 636 4.71 10.42 24.84
C ILE A 636 5.93 9.71 25.44
N LYS A 637 6.26 10.00 26.71
CA LYS A 637 7.44 9.43 27.39
C LYS A 637 7.31 7.92 27.56
N GLN A 638 6.14 7.42 27.94
CA GLN A 638 5.89 5.99 28.10
C GLN A 638 6.04 5.25 26.77
N VAL A 639 5.49 5.77 25.67
CA VAL A 639 5.60 5.16 24.33
C VAL A 639 7.05 5.20 23.82
N LYS A 640 7.76 6.33 23.98
CA LYS A 640 9.19 6.41 23.66
C LYS A 640 10.02 5.42 24.48
N GLY A 641 9.64 5.17 25.74
CA GLY A 641 10.23 4.14 26.60
C GLY A 641 10.12 2.71 26.03
N LYS A 642 9.09 2.42 25.22
CA LYS A 642 8.94 1.15 24.47
C LYS A 642 9.73 1.12 23.16
N GLY A 643 10.41 2.22 22.81
CA GLY A 643 11.18 2.38 21.58
C GLY A 643 10.35 2.65 20.32
N ALA A 644 9.05 2.89 20.47
CA ALA A 644 8.16 3.27 19.37
C ALA A 644 8.28 4.76 19.04
N LYS A 645 7.88 5.13 17.82
CA LYS A 645 7.81 6.55 17.41
C LYS A 645 6.49 7.14 17.87
N VAL A 646 6.50 8.42 18.23
CA VAL A 646 5.28 9.19 18.53
C VAL A 646 5.17 10.32 17.50
N VAL A 647 3.96 10.59 17.04
CA VAL A 647 3.63 11.72 16.16
C VAL A 647 2.45 12.46 16.79
N LEU A 648 2.63 13.75 17.07
CA LEU A 648 1.55 14.61 17.54
C LEU A 648 0.78 15.18 16.36
N VAL A 649 -0.54 15.29 16.51
CA VAL A 649 -1.44 15.93 15.54
C VAL A 649 -2.26 16.99 16.26
N THR A 650 -2.38 18.18 15.66
CA THR A 650 -3.27 19.24 16.19
C THR A 650 -4.65 19.12 15.55
N SER A 651 -5.72 19.08 16.35
CA SER A 651 -7.07 18.94 15.82
C SER A 651 -7.49 20.08 14.89
N GLN A 652 -8.22 19.75 13.81
CA GLN A 652 -8.82 20.73 12.92
C GLN A 652 -9.83 21.67 13.61
N GLY A 653 -10.11 22.81 12.97
CA GLY A 653 -11.18 23.73 13.39
C GLY A 653 -12.60 23.23 13.08
N LYS A 654 -13.59 24.05 13.41
CA LYS A 654 -14.99 23.88 13.00
C LYS A 654 -15.21 24.40 11.59
N ALA A 655 -16.18 23.84 10.88
CA ALA A 655 -16.57 24.27 9.53
C ALA A 655 -16.89 25.78 9.40
N THR A 656 -17.25 26.43 10.50
CA THR A 656 -17.68 27.83 10.57
C THR A 656 -16.57 28.80 10.96
N ASP A 657 -15.32 28.35 11.14
CA ASP A 657 -14.22 29.17 11.64
C ASP A 657 -13.62 30.11 10.56
N PHE A 658 -14.49 30.75 9.78
CA PHE A 658 -14.15 31.73 8.76
C PHE A 658 -14.29 33.16 9.30
N ASP A 659 -13.33 34.03 8.96
CA ASP A 659 -13.45 35.46 9.20
C ASP A 659 -14.28 36.16 8.10
N LEU A 660 -14.45 37.48 8.23
CA LEU A 660 -15.19 38.30 7.25
C LEU A 660 -14.52 38.34 5.86
N ASN A 661 -13.25 37.93 5.75
CA ASN A 661 -12.51 37.83 4.49
C ASN A 661 -12.53 36.41 3.92
N ASN A 662 -13.36 35.51 4.47
CA ASN A 662 -13.46 34.11 4.07
C ASN A 662 -12.12 33.36 4.24
N VAL A 663 -11.35 33.72 5.27
CA VAL A 663 -10.14 33.00 5.71
C VAL A 663 -10.50 32.11 6.90
N HIS A 664 -10.28 30.81 6.77
CA HIS A 664 -10.49 29.85 7.85
C HIS A 664 -9.31 29.85 8.83
N SER A 665 -9.56 29.93 10.13
CA SER A 665 -8.52 29.84 11.17
C SER A 665 -9.03 29.25 12.49
N ALA A 666 -8.28 28.31 13.04
CA ALA A 666 -8.58 27.69 14.35
C ALA A 666 -7.33 27.61 15.25
N VAL A 667 -6.39 28.54 15.07
CA VAL A 667 -5.04 28.49 15.66
C VAL A 667 -5.01 28.54 17.18
N ASP A 668 -6.03 29.14 17.80
CA ASP A 668 -6.18 29.32 19.25
C ASP A 668 -7.13 28.31 19.89
N LYS A 669 -7.56 27.29 19.13
CA LYS A 669 -8.47 26.27 19.63
C LYS A 669 -7.74 25.02 20.12
N TRP A 670 -8.45 24.24 20.93
CA TRP A 670 -8.12 22.85 21.24
C TRP A 670 -6.73 22.64 21.87
N TYR A 671 -6.28 23.59 22.69
CA TYR A 671 -4.93 23.56 23.29
C TYR A 671 -3.79 23.36 22.28
N ARG A 672 -3.99 23.82 21.05
CA ARG A 672 -3.02 23.67 19.95
C ARG A 672 -1.64 24.17 20.34
N HIS A 673 -1.53 25.34 20.99
CA HIS A 673 -0.25 25.91 21.41
C HIS A 673 0.52 24.96 22.33
N SER A 674 -0.16 24.28 23.26
CA SER A 674 0.44 23.26 24.11
C SER A 674 0.87 22.01 23.34
N THR A 675 0.07 21.53 22.38
CA THR A 675 0.45 20.40 21.51
C THR A 675 1.68 20.71 20.65
N VAL A 676 1.75 21.92 20.08
CA VAL A 676 2.90 22.40 19.30
C VAL A 676 4.14 22.49 20.19
N ALA A 677 4.02 23.12 21.36
CA ALA A 677 5.13 23.22 22.31
C ALA A 677 5.63 21.84 22.76
N LEU A 678 4.74 20.89 23.00
CA LEU A 678 5.10 19.51 23.37
C LEU A 678 5.91 18.80 22.28
N ALA A 679 5.58 19.01 21.01
CA ALA A 679 6.33 18.40 19.92
C ALA A 679 7.80 18.82 19.95
N ASP A 680 8.04 20.13 20.18
CA ASP A 680 9.39 20.69 20.30
C ASP A 680 10.10 20.28 21.58
N GLU A 681 9.39 20.25 22.72
CA GLU A 681 9.95 19.88 24.03
C GLU A 681 10.34 18.40 24.07
N GLU A 682 9.47 17.51 23.60
CA GLU A 682 9.69 16.05 23.62
C GLU A 682 10.41 15.54 22.36
N LYS A 683 10.73 16.42 21.41
CA LYS A 683 11.43 16.12 20.16
C LYS A 683 10.73 15.03 19.35
N VAL A 684 9.43 15.19 19.16
CA VAL A 684 8.58 14.29 18.36
C VAL A 684 8.05 15.03 17.14
N PRO A 685 7.87 14.34 15.99
CA PRO A 685 7.22 14.92 14.83
C PRO A 685 5.83 15.51 15.14
N LEU A 686 5.52 16.62 14.48
CA LEU A 686 4.24 17.30 14.54
C LEU A 686 3.60 17.32 13.15
N ILE A 687 2.33 16.93 13.10
CA ILE A 687 1.44 17.21 11.97
C ILE A 687 0.49 18.30 12.44
N ASP A 688 0.72 19.53 11.98
CA ASP A 688 -0.13 20.66 12.35
C ASP A 688 -1.41 20.68 11.49
N LEU A 689 -2.23 19.64 11.66
CA LEU A 689 -3.45 19.42 10.88
C LEU A 689 -4.41 20.60 11.03
N ASN A 690 -4.42 21.31 12.17
CA ASN A 690 -5.15 22.56 12.35
C ASN A 690 -4.83 23.63 11.30
N ILE A 691 -3.54 23.90 11.05
CA ILE A 691 -3.09 24.88 10.04
C ILE A 691 -3.34 24.34 8.64
N LEU A 692 -2.98 23.07 8.41
CA LEU A 692 -3.05 22.47 7.09
C LEU A 692 -4.50 22.32 6.59
N SER A 693 -5.43 21.94 7.47
CA SER A 693 -6.85 21.87 7.17
C SER A 693 -7.43 23.26 6.97
N SER A 694 -7.08 24.24 7.82
CA SER A 694 -7.54 25.64 7.69
C SER A 694 -7.11 26.27 6.35
N LYS A 695 -5.88 25.98 5.89
CA LYS A 695 -5.41 26.39 4.57
C LYS A 695 -6.26 25.78 3.45
N TYR A 696 -6.60 24.50 3.57
CA TYR A 696 -7.47 23.83 2.61
C TYR A 696 -8.90 24.39 2.63
N TYR A 697 -9.49 24.58 3.80
CA TYR A 697 -10.83 25.15 3.95
C TYR A 697 -10.92 26.57 3.37
N THR A 698 -9.92 27.41 3.65
CA THR A 698 -9.78 28.73 2.99
C THR A 698 -9.77 28.61 1.47
N SER A 699 -9.07 27.62 0.91
CA SER A 699 -8.96 27.46 -0.55
C SER A 699 -10.26 27.03 -1.25
N ILE A 700 -11.19 26.40 -0.52
CA ILE A 700 -12.47 25.96 -1.07
C ILE A 700 -13.65 26.84 -0.64
N GLY A 701 -13.44 27.73 0.34
CA GLY A 701 -14.45 28.62 0.89
C GLY A 701 -15.43 27.94 1.86
N GLN A 702 -16.22 28.78 2.53
CA GLN A 702 -17.12 28.37 3.61
C GLN A 702 -18.19 27.35 3.18
N GLU A 703 -18.88 27.58 2.06
CA GLU A 703 -19.98 26.70 1.62
C GLU A 703 -19.48 25.28 1.28
N ALA A 704 -18.34 25.18 0.58
CA ALA A 704 -17.75 23.89 0.26
C ALA A 704 -17.19 23.20 1.51
N THR A 705 -16.63 23.97 2.46
CA THR A 705 -16.16 23.45 3.74
C THR A 705 -17.31 22.87 4.56
N ALA A 706 -18.46 23.55 4.64
CA ALA A 706 -19.64 23.04 5.34
C ALA A 706 -20.09 21.66 4.84
N LYS A 707 -19.93 21.38 3.54
CA LYS A 707 -20.26 20.07 2.93
C LYS A 707 -19.30 18.94 3.33
N LEU A 708 -18.20 19.23 4.03
CA LEU A 708 -17.25 18.23 4.56
C LEU A 708 -17.55 17.83 6.01
N PHE A 709 -18.53 18.48 6.64
CA PHE A 709 -18.91 18.22 8.03
C PHE A 709 -20.34 17.67 8.11
N MET A 710 -20.65 17.09 9.24
CA MET A 710 -22.02 16.90 9.70
C MET A 710 -22.66 18.26 9.98
N SER A 711 -23.98 18.28 10.18
CA SER A 711 -24.74 19.53 10.43
C SER A 711 -24.33 20.28 11.72
N ASP A 712 -23.47 19.69 12.56
CA ASP A 712 -23.02 20.27 13.83
C ASP A 712 -21.72 21.10 13.72
N SER A 713 -21.17 21.28 12.52
CA SER A 713 -19.93 22.02 12.22
C SER A 713 -18.63 21.49 12.82
N LEU A 714 -18.66 20.46 13.69
CA LEU A 714 -17.48 19.95 14.38
C LEU A 714 -17.06 18.60 13.83
N HIS A 715 -18.02 17.69 13.61
CA HIS A 715 -17.70 16.34 13.19
C HIS A 715 -17.57 16.26 11.67
N PRO A 716 -16.44 15.76 11.13
CA PRO A 716 -16.33 15.50 9.70
C PRO A 716 -17.36 14.44 9.27
N ASN A 717 -17.93 14.63 8.09
CA ASN A 717 -18.54 13.52 7.38
C ASN A 717 -17.44 12.71 6.66
N ARG A 718 -17.81 11.59 6.02
CA ARG A 718 -16.85 10.72 5.32
C ARG A 718 -15.96 11.45 4.32
N ALA A 719 -16.49 12.42 3.55
CA ALA A 719 -15.69 13.19 2.60
C ALA A 719 -14.67 14.09 3.32
N GLY A 720 -15.08 14.75 4.40
CA GLY A 720 -14.17 15.54 5.25
C GLY A 720 -13.09 14.68 5.91
N ALA A 721 -13.46 13.52 6.44
CA ALA A 721 -12.52 12.57 7.05
C ALA A 721 -11.49 12.05 6.05
N ILE A 722 -11.91 11.68 4.83
CA ILE A 722 -11.01 11.30 3.73
C ILE A 722 -10.02 12.42 3.45
N LYS A 723 -10.48 13.67 3.41
CA LYS A 723 -9.62 14.81 3.14
C LYS A 723 -8.60 15.03 4.26
N LEU A 724 -9.03 15.02 5.52
CA LEU A 724 -8.14 15.16 6.67
C LEU A 724 -7.10 14.03 6.69
N ALA A 725 -7.52 12.78 6.49
CA ALA A 725 -6.63 11.63 6.40
C ALA A 725 -5.60 11.76 5.27
N SER A 726 -6.00 12.32 4.12
CA SER A 726 -5.07 12.58 3.01
C SER A 726 -3.98 13.58 3.38
N ILE A 727 -4.31 14.62 4.17
CA ILE A 727 -3.37 15.62 4.66
C ILE A 727 -2.40 14.95 5.65
N VAL A 728 -2.94 14.26 6.66
CA VAL A 728 -2.13 13.52 7.65
C VAL A 728 -1.17 12.55 6.96
N ALA A 729 -1.67 11.74 6.02
CA ALA A 729 -0.85 10.79 5.28
C ALA A 729 0.22 11.46 4.40
N SER A 730 -0.04 12.67 3.89
CA SER A 730 0.95 13.42 3.11
C SER A 730 2.09 13.94 3.99
N GLU A 731 1.81 14.36 5.23
CA GLU A 731 2.82 14.81 6.18
C GLU A 731 3.62 13.62 6.75
N LEU A 732 2.96 12.48 7.02
CA LEU A 732 3.66 11.25 7.44
C LEU A 732 4.68 10.73 6.41
N LYS A 733 4.55 11.13 5.14
CA LYS A 733 5.48 10.74 4.05
C LYS A 733 6.70 11.65 3.94
N LYS A 734 6.64 12.86 4.49
CA LYS A 734 7.78 13.79 4.54
C LYS A 734 8.76 13.35 5.62
#